data_AF-A0A182YLK3-F1
#
_entry.id   AF-A0A182YLK3-F1
#
_cell.length_a   1.000
_cell.length_b   1.000
_cell.length_c   1.000
_cell.angle_alpha   90.00
_cell.angle_beta   90.00
_cell.angle_gamma   90.00
#
_symmetry.space_group_name_H-M   'P 1'
#
loop_
_entity.id
_entity.type
_entity.pdbx_description
1 polymer ?
#
loop_
_entity_poly.entity_id
_entity_poly.type
_entity_poly.pdbx_seq_one_letter_code
_entity_poly.pdbx_strand_id
1 'polypeptide(L)'
;MNGPPGVSIFNDGVSINLNRSDRQDALEEEELQQDQKRLQEELANDVKQAFDDVICDDNDTLNSFSHRYSDEDDDEDTAGRSDKRPPPPPVVMSTNPLLNPTDQGQMGPTHDYGGGAARELRLLLESKSRELEHVMRELYEQRHKHEQQVGELEKRLLIEQAEKDRACMTRDQTRQLLVQSKTKISEAEDTNDKLRGKVSSLEDQNVKLVAELEQKNMMLQDTQHRYRMLEQNTAQKADRHTDALLKQTEERHNAKMAMMQQQIDNLRSELDERQQECRRLEARYSELQKSREAMLIEQSETVQRLQDQLEDSQRQCSNLLSKSKTQGDFGEQERQRMRSRIHTLEQEQSGLKQTIHDLTDRLEKTNAELDLMDSLVHGQDEEDPAGGGSVINQADPNTTGHYTFAQRNLIGSTPNNNNVALLRDRAAGGDGPNCDNRVVRLKNELRVCMAGQKEKRDLVRQLEANLQSKDRELEQLKRDESDTLVQMNQYKEEAFRLASKCRILEQELEKLTGDASSSRKDSDRSITAGSRRRSSGTDDHRQEAAFLEDKIFGLQQAKLEADDRVAELEREKKQLSARCETLSSEAGSCAALKLEVEKQKFLLQDAQKECERLKRLYIEVSGAKEELGRELSTLRSQDSAKQIAVLQEQVVSLERALQLAELKASELGKLLDKEKTNHEELLKQVTAGGSTGSSTNDGKAPPSSGSASCTKCIDALTQISKLEIENLKLQSSCSSQLREIAELKVQLNEQAATVTELHKRLDLKAERDQLLDELKEKAAQFEQIIRNQISTNTSSTTGDNASSSSPPQRREVCSRDQSVGPDDPIEEDSETRRRQMRELEQKVREEMAKVYAGKVNQIEEKFVAQFNRFKENIDTLKHELYDRVAELKVRNQEVEVLKCAIVTERDKMGELLAQKDTDARSLFDKQSELMGKYKAELANGQKRVQFLERELQEKRELVASERQSMEKLIAQITAERKMFREREQEMNDRFKEVELEYRKSLDLVTEKYQSAKKTALNYKKYAEDKEQHMLKEYDRIKEGYNVALQKVQTRMKEALEGKEQSMRDRIAKLEADYETKLQLIRQKS
;
A
#
# COMPACT_ATOMS: atom_id res chain seq x y z
N MET A 1 32.45 38.71 -13.63
CA MET A 1 32.03 37.59 -14.49
C MET A 1 33.23 36.68 -14.69
N ASN A 2 33.18 35.45 -14.18
CA ASN A 2 34.09 34.34 -14.48
C ASN A 2 33.39 33.05 -14.01
N GLY A 3 33.40 31.99 -14.83
CA GLY A 3 32.75 30.71 -14.53
C GLY A 3 32.91 29.72 -15.69
N PRO A 4 33.29 28.45 -15.45
CA PRO A 4 33.60 27.48 -16.50
C PRO A 4 32.42 26.56 -16.88
N PRO A 5 32.39 25.97 -18.09
CA PRO A 5 31.45 24.91 -18.46
C PRO A 5 32.11 23.53 -18.68
N GLY A 6 31.44 22.49 -18.15
CA GLY A 6 31.23 21.18 -18.81
C GLY A 6 32.42 20.31 -19.25
N VAL A 7 32.68 19.24 -18.49
CA VAL A 7 33.37 18.02 -18.99
C VAL A 7 32.31 17.01 -19.44
N SER A 8 32.55 16.33 -20.57
CA SER A 8 31.69 15.25 -21.08
C SER A 8 32.36 13.89 -20.92
N ILE A 9 31.59 12.87 -20.52
CA ILE A 9 32.08 11.51 -20.26
C ILE A 9 31.52 10.56 -21.32
N PHE A 10 32.25 10.38 -22.42
CA PHE A 10 32.14 9.23 -23.34
C PHE A 10 33.38 9.17 -24.26
N ASN A 11 34.47 8.54 -23.79
CA ASN A 11 35.52 8.00 -24.65
C ASN A 11 36.48 7.12 -23.84
N ASP A 12 36.34 5.80 -23.94
CA ASP A 12 37.37 4.83 -23.54
C ASP A 12 37.33 3.66 -24.54
N GLY A 13 38.29 3.63 -25.46
CA GLY A 13 38.44 2.60 -26.47
C GLY A 13 39.78 1.90 -26.29
N VAL A 14 39.77 0.65 -25.81
CA VAL A 14 40.98 -0.16 -25.60
C VAL A 14 41.16 -1.10 -26.78
N SER A 15 42.23 -0.89 -27.56
CA SER A 15 42.60 -1.77 -28.68
C SER A 15 43.07 -3.13 -28.17
N ILE A 16 42.32 -4.20 -28.47
CA ILE A 16 42.72 -5.58 -28.16
C ILE A 16 43.72 -6.05 -29.22
N ASN A 17 44.90 -6.48 -28.77
CA ASN A 17 45.99 -6.92 -29.64
C ASN A 17 46.01 -8.46 -29.71
N LEU A 18 45.69 -9.04 -30.86
CA LEU A 18 45.53 -10.49 -31.05
C LEU A 18 46.85 -11.16 -31.44
N ASN A 19 47.65 -11.55 -30.44
CA ASN A 19 48.69 -12.56 -30.64
C ASN A 19 48.05 -13.94 -30.82
N ARG A 20 47.75 -14.34 -32.07
CA ARG A 20 47.76 -15.76 -32.40
C ARG A 20 49.14 -16.33 -32.08
N SER A 21 49.18 -17.50 -31.46
CA SER A 21 50.43 -18.22 -31.22
C SER A 21 50.40 -19.47 -32.09
N ASP A 22 51.41 -19.68 -32.92
CA ASP A 22 51.45 -20.75 -33.94
C ASP A 22 51.24 -22.17 -33.36
N ARG A 23 51.47 -22.30 -32.05
CA ARG A 23 51.24 -23.51 -31.25
C ARG A 23 49.75 -23.89 -31.10
N GLN A 24 48.82 -22.96 -31.34
CA GLN A 24 47.39 -23.24 -31.28
C GLN A 24 46.87 -23.71 -32.64
N ASP A 25 47.18 -23.00 -33.72
CA ASP A 25 46.90 -23.42 -35.10
C ASP A 25 47.51 -24.83 -35.38
N ALA A 26 48.68 -25.15 -34.83
CA ALA A 26 49.28 -26.49 -34.91
C ALA A 26 48.56 -27.60 -34.09
N LEU A 27 47.86 -27.25 -33.01
CA LEU A 27 47.03 -28.20 -32.25
C LEU A 27 45.68 -28.43 -32.95
N GLU A 28 45.12 -27.38 -33.55
CA GLU A 28 43.91 -27.49 -34.39
C GLU A 28 44.20 -28.34 -35.64
N GLU A 29 45.40 -28.26 -36.22
CA GLU A 29 45.83 -29.15 -37.31
C GLU A 29 46.04 -30.61 -36.84
N GLU A 30 46.61 -30.85 -35.66
CA GLU A 30 46.76 -32.20 -35.09
C GLU A 30 45.39 -32.83 -34.77
N GLU A 31 44.44 -32.06 -34.24
CA GLU A 31 43.07 -32.51 -33.97
C GLU A 31 42.32 -32.84 -35.28
N LEU A 32 42.44 -32.01 -36.32
CA LEU A 32 41.88 -32.30 -37.65
C LEU A 32 42.46 -33.56 -38.29
N GLN A 33 43.76 -33.83 -38.12
CA GLN A 33 44.38 -35.07 -38.60
C GLN A 33 43.89 -36.30 -37.80
N GLN A 34 43.68 -36.17 -36.49
CA GLN A 34 43.08 -37.23 -35.68
C GLN A 34 41.62 -37.50 -36.05
N ASP A 35 40.84 -36.46 -36.36
CA ASP A 35 39.46 -36.61 -36.82
C ASP A 35 39.34 -37.23 -38.22
N GLN A 36 40.17 -36.79 -39.17
CA GLN A 36 40.24 -37.43 -40.48
C GLN A 36 40.64 -38.91 -40.38
N LYS A 37 41.52 -39.24 -39.41
CA LYS A 37 41.89 -40.64 -39.13
C LYS A 37 40.76 -41.43 -38.48
N ARG A 38 40.02 -40.86 -37.51
CA ARG A 38 38.80 -41.47 -36.95
C ARG A 38 37.79 -41.77 -38.05
N LEU A 39 37.52 -40.80 -38.92
CA LEU A 39 36.58 -40.95 -40.04
C LEU A 39 37.02 -42.04 -41.03
N GLN A 40 38.32 -42.17 -41.31
CA GLN A 40 38.84 -43.27 -42.14
C GLN A 40 38.76 -44.64 -41.45
N GLU A 41 38.93 -44.70 -40.13
CA GLU A 41 38.85 -45.93 -39.33
C GLU A 41 37.39 -46.39 -39.15
N GLU A 42 36.44 -45.46 -38.98
CA GLU A 42 35.00 -45.72 -39.07
C GLU A 42 34.60 -46.19 -40.47
N LEU A 43 35.01 -45.49 -41.54
CA LEU A 43 34.69 -45.89 -42.92
C LEU A 43 35.29 -47.26 -43.28
N ALA A 44 36.47 -47.60 -42.76
CA ALA A 44 37.09 -48.91 -42.93
C ALA A 44 36.33 -50.03 -42.18
N ASN A 45 35.79 -49.73 -41.00
CA ASN A 45 34.93 -50.66 -40.26
C ASN A 45 33.57 -50.84 -40.95
N ASP A 46 32.91 -49.77 -41.39
CA ASP A 46 31.65 -49.81 -42.15
C ASP A 46 31.81 -50.62 -43.45
N VAL A 47 32.87 -50.36 -44.23
CA VAL A 47 33.16 -51.12 -45.46
C VAL A 47 33.42 -52.59 -45.17
N LYS A 48 34.14 -52.91 -44.09
CA LYS A 48 34.41 -54.31 -43.70
C LYS A 48 33.13 -55.02 -43.27
N GLN A 49 32.33 -54.39 -42.41
CA GLN A 49 31.09 -54.94 -41.88
C GLN A 49 30.02 -55.11 -42.98
N ALA A 50 29.98 -54.21 -43.97
CA ALA A 50 29.12 -54.32 -45.15
C ALA A 50 29.43 -55.51 -46.08
N PHE A 51 30.56 -56.21 -45.91
CA PHE A 51 30.90 -57.43 -46.64
C PHE A 51 30.90 -58.70 -45.77
N ASP A 52 31.01 -58.60 -44.44
CA ASP A 52 30.90 -59.75 -43.53
C ASP A 52 29.49 -60.41 -43.61
N ASP A 53 28.44 -59.65 -43.89
CA ASP A 53 27.05 -60.12 -44.06
C ASP A 53 26.81 -61.00 -45.33
N VAL A 54 27.83 -61.20 -46.19
CA VAL A 54 27.68 -61.79 -47.54
C VAL A 54 28.30 -63.20 -47.65
N ILE A 55 28.84 -63.77 -46.57
CA ILE A 55 29.60 -65.04 -46.62
C ILE A 55 28.82 -66.22 -45.99
N CYS A 56 28.22 -67.02 -46.87
CA CYS A 56 27.84 -68.44 -46.73
C CYS A 56 26.79 -68.87 -45.67
N ASP A 57 25.66 -69.40 -46.15
CA ASP A 57 25.40 -70.86 -45.99
C ASP A 57 24.59 -71.44 -47.18
N ASP A 58 25.32 -71.71 -48.27
CA ASP A 58 25.22 -72.82 -49.23
C ASP A 58 23.89 -73.37 -49.86
N ASN A 59 24.05 -73.72 -51.16
CA ASN A 59 23.23 -74.60 -52.03
C ASN A 59 21.84 -74.09 -52.48
N ASP A 60 21.49 -74.13 -53.78
CA ASP A 60 21.81 -75.21 -54.72
C ASP A 60 21.89 -74.80 -56.23
N THR A 61 22.65 -75.58 -57.01
CA THR A 61 22.52 -75.81 -58.49
C THR A 61 22.98 -74.75 -59.54
N LEU A 62 24.26 -74.86 -59.92
CA LEU A 62 24.85 -74.97 -61.29
C LEU A 62 24.86 -73.82 -62.36
N ASN A 63 26.10 -73.40 -62.72
CA ASN A 63 26.72 -73.30 -64.09
C ASN A 63 26.09 -72.43 -65.23
N SER A 64 26.85 -71.81 -66.16
CA SER A 64 28.26 -72.01 -66.57
C SER A 64 28.89 -70.87 -67.44
N PHE A 65 30.22 -70.95 -67.65
CA PHE A 65 31.05 -70.43 -68.77
C PHE A 65 31.32 -68.92 -69.00
N SER A 66 32.38 -68.42 -68.33
CA SER A 66 33.70 -68.04 -68.91
C SER A 66 33.95 -66.90 -69.94
N HIS A 67 35.01 -66.12 -69.62
CA HIS A 67 36.08 -65.53 -70.49
C HIS A 67 36.09 -64.05 -70.96
N ARG A 68 36.97 -63.26 -70.29
CA ARG A 68 37.97 -62.26 -70.77
C ARG A 68 37.68 -61.35 -71.99
N TYR A 69 37.82 -60.03 -71.82
CA TYR A 69 39.02 -59.17 -72.04
C TYR A 69 38.68 -57.73 -71.52
N SER A 70 39.61 -56.92 -71.00
CA SER A 70 40.31 -55.75 -71.62
C SER A 70 39.43 -54.79 -72.44
N ASP A 71 39.63 -53.46 -72.45
CA ASP A 71 40.58 -52.57 -71.72
C ASP A 71 40.06 -51.09 -71.79
N GLU A 72 40.87 -50.11 -71.35
CA GLU A 72 40.89 -48.69 -71.78
C GLU A 72 39.65 -47.77 -71.52
N ASP A 73 39.74 -46.98 -70.43
CA ASP A 73 40.06 -45.52 -70.41
C ASP A 73 39.21 -44.42 -71.14
N ASP A 74 39.44 -43.19 -70.64
CA ASP A 74 39.30 -41.83 -71.22
C ASP A 74 37.94 -41.15 -71.55
N ASP A 75 37.48 -40.34 -70.58
CA ASP A 75 37.48 -38.85 -70.60
C ASP A 75 36.59 -37.94 -71.51
N GLU A 76 36.56 -36.67 -71.07
CA GLU A 76 36.06 -35.40 -71.64
C GLU A 76 34.58 -35.19 -72.03
N ASP A 77 33.89 -34.47 -71.14
CA ASP A 77 33.18 -33.20 -71.41
C ASP A 77 32.95 -32.74 -72.87
N THR A 78 31.68 -32.45 -73.22
CA THR A 78 31.20 -31.05 -73.44
C THR A 78 29.76 -31.04 -74.00
N ALA A 79 28.83 -30.37 -73.32
CA ALA A 79 27.44 -30.23 -73.79
C ALA A 79 27.25 -29.08 -74.81
N GLY A 80 26.94 -29.43 -76.07
CA GLY A 80 27.09 -28.52 -77.24
C GLY A 80 25.87 -28.27 -78.15
N ARG A 81 24.67 -28.01 -77.61
CA ARG A 81 23.50 -27.37 -78.29
C ARG A 81 23.01 -27.88 -79.68
N SER A 82 21.76 -28.34 -79.66
CA SER A 82 20.63 -27.86 -80.49
C SER A 82 20.36 -28.38 -81.92
N ASP A 83 19.05 -28.58 -82.14
CA ASP A 83 18.25 -28.18 -83.31
C ASP A 83 17.91 -29.19 -84.46
N LYS A 84 16.61 -29.16 -84.82
CA LYS A 84 15.96 -29.54 -86.10
C LYS A 84 15.63 -30.99 -86.50
N ARG A 85 14.62 -31.01 -87.38
CA ARG A 85 13.89 -32.10 -88.07
C ARG A 85 14.77 -32.98 -88.98
N PRO A 86 14.27 -34.18 -89.40
CA PRO A 86 15.07 -35.20 -90.08
C PRO A 86 15.22 -35.01 -91.61
N PRO A 87 16.28 -35.60 -92.20
CA PRO A 87 16.41 -35.86 -93.64
C PRO A 87 16.04 -37.31 -94.04
N PRO A 88 15.70 -37.56 -95.33
CA PRO A 88 15.62 -38.89 -95.98
C PRO A 88 16.85 -39.11 -96.91
N PRO A 89 16.92 -40.12 -97.83
CA PRO A 89 16.17 -41.36 -98.01
C PRO A 89 17.12 -42.59 -97.77
N PRO A 90 17.40 -43.59 -98.67
CA PRO A 90 17.53 -43.57 -100.13
C PRO A 90 16.70 -44.61 -100.92
N VAL A 91 16.79 -44.53 -102.25
CA VAL A 91 16.36 -45.53 -103.25
C VAL A 91 17.60 -45.93 -104.06
N VAL A 92 17.71 -47.14 -104.65
CA VAL A 92 18.22 -47.39 -106.03
C VAL A 92 18.21 -48.88 -106.42
N MET A 93 17.38 -49.14 -107.43
CA MET A 93 17.40 -50.07 -108.57
C MET A 93 18.49 -51.15 -108.81
N SER A 94 17.99 -52.25 -109.40
CA SER A 94 18.51 -52.97 -110.59
C SER A 94 19.74 -53.90 -110.53
N THR A 95 19.53 -55.12 -111.03
CA THR A 95 20.27 -55.62 -112.21
C THR A 95 19.45 -56.66 -112.99
N ASN A 96 19.68 -56.76 -114.30
CA ASN A 96 19.06 -57.70 -115.23
C ASN A 96 20.19 -58.51 -115.89
N PRO A 97 19.96 -59.73 -116.42
CA PRO A 97 19.96 -59.80 -117.89
C PRO A 97 19.07 -60.88 -118.54
N LEU A 98 18.89 -60.65 -119.84
CA LEU A 98 18.32 -61.49 -120.92
C LEU A 98 18.58 -63.01 -120.84
N LEU A 99 17.64 -63.79 -121.40
CA LEU A 99 17.87 -64.49 -122.68
C LEU A 99 16.56 -64.85 -123.41
N ASN A 100 16.61 -64.85 -124.74
CA ASN A 100 15.55 -65.25 -125.69
C ASN A 100 16.07 -66.47 -126.49
N PRO A 101 15.22 -67.42 -126.92
CA PRO A 101 14.70 -67.40 -128.31
C PRO A 101 13.18 -67.69 -128.38
N THR A 102 12.39 -67.13 -129.30
CA THR A 102 12.39 -67.18 -130.79
C THR A 102 11.67 -68.41 -131.38
N ASP A 103 10.42 -68.16 -131.80
CA ASP A 103 9.74 -68.60 -133.04
C ASP A 103 9.83 -70.07 -133.53
N GLN A 104 8.68 -70.75 -133.65
CA GLN A 104 8.19 -71.30 -134.94
C GLN A 104 6.83 -72.01 -134.85
N GLY A 105 6.10 -72.00 -135.98
CA GLY A 105 5.52 -73.25 -136.51
C GLY A 105 4.02 -73.50 -136.29
N GLN A 106 3.24 -73.38 -137.36
CA GLN A 106 1.98 -74.10 -137.51
C GLN A 106 2.21 -75.62 -137.51
N MET A 107 1.25 -76.42 -137.03
CA MET A 107 0.64 -77.50 -137.81
C MET A 107 -0.43 -78.25 -136.99
N GLY A 108 -1.37 -78.84 -137.71
CA GLY A 108 -2.07 -80.07 -137.33
C GLY A 108 -2.51 -80.77 -138.62
N PRO A 109 -3.23 -81.89 -138.58
CA PRO A 109 -3.43 -82.82 -137.46
C PRO A 109 -2.81 -84.21 -137.75
N THR A 110 -2.43 -84.99 -136.73
CA THR A 110 -2.31 -86.46 -136.87
C THR A 110 -2.34 -87.22 -135.54
N HIS A 111 -2.44 -88.54 -135.69
CA HIS A 111 -2.67 -89.58 -134.68
C HIS A 111 -1.50 -89.87 -133.72
N ASP A 112 -1.85 -90.69 -132.71
CA ASP A 112 -1.05 -91.72 -132.03
C ASP A 112 -0.12 -91.41 -130.82
N TYR A 113 -0.40 -92.19 -129.76
CA TYR A 113 0.40 -92.62 -128.61
C TYR A 113 1.42 -91.67 -127.96
N GLY A 114 1.03 -91.07 -126.83
CA GLY A 114 1.98 -90.49 -125.85
C GLY A 114 1.39 -89.52 -124.82
N GLY A 115 0.21 -88.95 -125.06
CA GLY A 115 -0.30 -87.74 -124.37
C GLY A 115 -0.65 -87.82 -122.87
N GLY A 116 -0.47 -88.96 -122.19
CA GLY A 116 -0.79 -89.11 -120.76
C GLY A 116 0.20 -88.36 -119.87
N ALA A 117 1.45 -88.83 -119.82
CA ALA A 117 2.49 -88.33 -118.91
C ALA A 117 2.73 -86.81 -119.03
N ALA A 118 2.69 -86.25 -120.25
CA ALA A 118 2.89 -84.81 -120.48
C ALA A 118 1.71 -83.91 -120.06
N ARG A 119 0.57 -84.50 -119.67
CA ARG A 119 -0.57 -83.81 -119.04
C ARG A 119 -0.54 -83.99 -117.52
N GLU A 120 -0.23 -85.21 -117.08
CA GLU A 120 -0.06 -85.59 -115.68
C GLU A 120 1.07 -84.80 -115.00
N LEU A 121 2.25 -84.70 -115.64
CA LEU A 121 3.36 -83.87 -115.17
C LEU A 121 2.99 -82.39 -115.02
N ARG A 122 2.13 -81.85 -115.90
CA ARG A 122 1.67 -80.45 -115.79
C ARG A 122 0.72 -80.25 -114.61
N LEU A 123 -0.22 -81.17 -114.40
CA LEU A 123 -1.12 -81.12 -113.23
C LEU A 123 -0.37 -81.34 -111.91
N LEU A 124 0.65 -82.21 -111.91
CA LEU A 124 1.52 -82.41 -110.74
C LEU A 124 2.37 -81.17 -110.44
N LEU A 125 2.96 -80.54 -111.46
CA LEU A 125 3.74 -79.31 -111.31
C LEU A 125 2.84 -78.16 -110.83
N GLU A 126 1.64 -78.00 -111.38
CA GLU A 126 0.67 -77.00 -110.93
C GLU A 126 0.20 -77.26 -109.48
N SER A 127 0.00 -78.53 -109.08
CA SER A 127 -0.26 -78.88 -107.67
C SER A 127 0.91 -78.44 -106.79
N LYS A 128 2.15 -78.74 -107.18
CA LYS A 128 3.35 -78.39 -106.41
C LYS A 128 3.61 -76.87 -106.36
N SER A 129 3.25 -76.12 -107.41
CA SER A 129 3.22 -74.66 -107.36
C SER A 129 2.21 -74.14 -106.33
N ARG A 130 0.99 -74.67 -106.30
CA ARG A 130 -0.04 -74.28 -105.32
C ARG A 130 0.33 -74.68 -103.89
N GLU A 131 0.99 -75.82 -103.70
CA GLU A 131 1.56 -76.23 -102.40
C GLU A 131 2.68 -75.27 -101.95
N LEU A 132 3.59 -74.88 -102.85
CA LEU A 132 4.63 -73.88 -102.56
C LEU A 132 4.01 -72.51 -102.24
N GLU A 133 3.00 -72.06 -102.99
CA GLU A 133 2.25 -70.83 -102.70
C GLU A 133 1.49 -70.88 -101.36
N HIS A 134 1.08 -72.07 -100.90
CA HIS A 134 0.47 -72.27 -99.59
C HIS A 134 1.53 -72.12 -98.49
N VAL A 135 2.62 -72.87 -98.57
CA VAL A 135 3.74 -72.83 -97.62
C VAL A 135 4.37 -71.43 -97.56
N MET A 136 4.51 -70.73 -98.68
CA MET A 136 4.99 -69.33 -98.70
C MET A 136 4.05 -68.37 -97.97
N ARG A 137 2.72 -68.55 -98.08
CA ARG A 137 1.74 -67.75 -97.33
C ARG A 137 1.77 -68.09 -95.83
N GLU A 138 1.84 -69.36 -95.48
CA GLU A 138 1.97 -69.78 -94.07
C GLU A 138 3.25 -69.24 -93.44
N LEU A 139 4.39 -69.32 -94.13
CA LEU A 139 5.66 -68.75 -93.67
C LEU A 139 5.57 -67.21 -93.54
N TYR A 140 4.92 -66.53 -94.48
CA TYR A 140 4.71 -65.07 -94.39
C TYR A 140 3.80 -64.71 -93.21
N GLU A 141 2.69 -65.43 -93.01
CA GLU A 141 1.79 -65.23 -91.87
C GLU A 141 2.48 -65.49 -90.53
N GLN A 142 3.28 -66.56 -90.40
CA GLN A 142 4.02 -66.84 -89.16
C GLN A 142 5.10 -65.78 -88.92
N ARG A 143 5.81 -65.33 -89.97
CA ARG A 143 6.77 -64.22 -89.87
C ARG A 143 6.09 -62.93 -89.39
N HIS A 144 4.94 -62.58 -89.96
CA HIS A 144 4.15 -61.41 -89.55
C HIS A 144 3.62 -61.54 -88.12
N LYS A 145 3.16 -62.74 -87.71
CA LYS A 145 2.75 -63.01 -86.31
C LYS A 145 3.91 -62.84 -85.33
N HIS A 146 5.11 -63.31 -85.68
CA HIS A 146 6.32 -63.09 -84.88
C HIS A 146 6.77 -61.62 -84.86
N GLU A 147 6.69 -60.91 -85.99
CA GLU A 147 6.99 -59.47 -86.08
C GLU A 147 6.03 -58.64 -85.23
N GLN A 148 4.74 -58.99 -85.20
CA GLN A 148 3.76 -58.43 -84.27
C GLN A 148 4.07 -58.76 -82.80
N GLN A 149 4.47 -60.00 -82.48
CA GLN A 149 4.86 -60.40 -81.13
C GLN A 149 6.10 -59.63 -80.63
N VAL A 150 7.12 -59.46 -81.49
CA VAL A 150 8.31 -58.65 -81.18
C VAL A 150 7.89 -57.19 -80.93
N GLY A 151 7.11 -56.59 -81.83
CA GLY A 151 6.60 -55.22 -81.67
C GLY A 151 5.57 -55.03 -80.54
N GLU A 152 5.09 -56.10 -79.90
CA GLU A 152 4.36 -56.04 -78.62
C GLU A 152 5.31 -56.13 -77.43
N LEU A 153 6.31 -57.01 -77.47
CA LEU A 153 7.31 -57.16 -76.41
C LEU A 153 8.18 -55.91 -76.27
N GLU A 154 8.58 -55.27 -77.37
CA GLU A 154 9.28 -53.98 -77.38
C GLU A 154 8.47 -52.87 -76.69
N LYS A 155 7.15 -52.81 -76.93
CA LYS A 155 6.26 -51.84 -76.28
C LYS A 155 6.13 -52.10 -74.78
N ARG A 156 6.03 -53.37 -74.37
CA ARG A 156 6.03 -53.74 -72.95
C ARG A 156 7.35 -53.34 -72.28
N LEU A 157 8.49 -53.67 -72.89
CA LEU A 157 9.81 -53.30 -72.39
C LEU A 157 9.99 -51.78 -72.25
N LEU A 158 9.46 -51.00 -73.20
CA LEU A 158 9.48 -49.53 -73.13
C LEU A 158 8.61 -48.98 -71.98
N ILE A 159 7.46 -49.60 -71.71
CA ILE A 159 6.58 -49.24 -70.58
C ILE A 159 7.26 -49.59 -69.24
N GLU A 160 7.78 -50.81 -69.11
CA GLU A 160 8.51 -51.29 -67.93
C GLU A 160 9.72 -50.41 -67.61
N GLN A 161 10.51 -50.02 -68.63
CA GLN A 161 11.64 -49.11 -68.46
C GLN A 161 11.16 -47.70 -68.00
N ALA A 162 10.05 -47.19 -68.57
CA ALA A 162 9.44 -45.94 -68.10
C ALA A 162 8.79 -46.04 -66.70
N GLU A 163 8.51 -47.24 -66.18
CA GLU A 163 8.03 -47.46 -64.81
C GLU A 163 9.17 -47.61 -63.81
N LYS A 164 10.24 -48.30 -64.20
CA LYS A 164 11.53 -48.30 -63.50
C LYS A 164 12.10 -46.89 -63.34
N ASP A 165 12.08 -46.05 -64.37
CA ASP A 165 12.60 -44.68 -64.29
C ASP A 165 11.73 -43.78 -63.41
N ARG A 166 10.40 -43.96 -63.44
CA ARG A 166 9.48 -43.32 -62.49
C ARG A 166 9.76 -43.76 -61.05
N ALA A 167 9.96 -45.06 -60.81
CA ALA A 167 10.28 -45.60 -59.49
C ALA A 167 11.64 -45.09 -58.95
N CYS A 168 12.66 -44.98 -59.81
CA CYS A 168 13.94 -44.36 -59.47
C CYS A 168 13.77 -42.90 -59.04
N MET A 169 13.04 -42.08 -59.82
CA MET A 169 12.78 -40.68 -59.44
C MET A 169 12.05 -40.56 -58.10
N THR A 170 11.02 -41.38 -57.85
CA THR A 170 10.30 -41.39 -56.57
C THR A 170 11.18 -41.85 -55.40
N ARG A 171 12.01 -42.89 -55.59
CA ARG A 171 13.01 -43.33 -54.60
C ARG A 171 13.97 -42.19 -54.24
N ASP A 172 14.49 -41.48 -55.24
CA ASP A 172 15.53 -40.48 -55.04
C ASP A 172 14.96 -39.18 -54.44
N GLN A 173 13.73 -38.79 -54.79
CA GLN A 173 12.97 -37.75 -54.08
C GLN A 173 12.73 -38.14 -52.61
N THR A 174 12.37 -39.39 -52.33
CA THR A 174 12.13 -39.89 -50.96
C THR A 174 13.43 -39.91 -50.16
N ARG A 175 14.55 -40.29 -50.77
CA ARG A 175 15.90 -40.21 -50.19
C ARG A 175 16.28 -38.76 -49.87
N GLN A 176 16.00 -37.81 -50.76
CA GLN A 176 16.28 -36.38 -50.52
C GLN A 176 15.45 -35.83 -49.34
N LEU A 177 14.16 -36.17 -49.26
CA LEU A 177 13.30 -35.80 -48.13
C LEU A 177 13.76 -36.43 -46.81
N LEU A 178 14.22 -37.69 -46.82
CA LEU A 178 14.80 -38.35 -45.65
C LEU A 178 16.09 -37.65 -45.17
N VAL A 179 16.98 -37.27 -46.09
CA VAL A 179 18.19 -36.50 -45.77
C VAL A 179 17.83 -35.14 -45.17
N GLN A 180 16.93 -34.37 -45.80
CA GLN A 180 16.46 -33.09 -45.26
C GLN A 180 15.80 -33.24 -43.88
N SER A 181 15.08 -34.34 -43.63
CA SER A 181 14.51 -34.63 -42.32
C SER A 181 15.60 -34.93 -41.29
N LYS A 182 16.61 -35.74 -41.63
CA LYS A 182 17.75 -36.03 -40.74
C LYS A 182 18.55 -34.77 -40.40
N THR A 183 18.84 -33.91 -41.37
CA THR A 183 19.52 -32.62 -41.12
C THR A 183 18.73 -31.76 -40.14
N LYS A 184 17.41 -31.61 -40.33
CA LYS A 184 16.56 -30.83 -39.41
C LYS A 184 16.43 -31.43 -38.02
N ILE A 185 16.50 -32.75 -37.89
CA ILE A 185 16.55 -33.44 -36.59
C ILE A 185 17.88 -33.13 -35.90
N SER A 186 19.00 -33.27 -36.61
CA SER A 186 20.33 -32.92 -36.09
C SER A 186 20.43 -31.45 -35.67
N GLU A 187 19.93 -30.50 -36.48
CA GLU A 187 19.83 -29.07 -36.12
C GLU A 187 18.97 -28.82 -34.86
N ALA A 188 17.90 -29.59 -34.68
CA ALA A 188 17.04 -29.52 -33.50
C ALA A 188 17.71 -30.14 -32.25
N GLU A 189 18.50 -31.20 -32.40
CA GLU A 189 19.28 -31.82 -31.33
C GLU A 189 20.41 -30.88 -30.89
N ASP A 190 21.17 -30.33 -31.85
CA ASP A 190 22.21 -29.32 -31.66
C ASP A 190 21.71 -28.10 -30.86
N THR A 191 20.49 -27.63 -31.16
CA THR A 191 19.88 -26.48 -30.47
C THR A 191 19.28 -26.85 -29.12
N ASN A 192 18.79 -28.09 -28.93
CA ASN A 192 18.40 -28.59 -27.62
C ASN A 192 19.61 -28.69 -26.68
N ASP A 193 20.75 -29.21 -27.14
CA ASP A 193 21.91 -29.37 -26.26
C ASP A 193 22.59 -28.03 -25.93
N LYS A 194 22.59 -27.08 -26.87
CA LYS A 194 22.95 -25.67 -26.61
C LYS A 194 21.99 -24.98 -25.61
N LEU A 195 20.75 -25.45 -25.48
CA LEU A 195 19.82 -25.01 -24.44
C LEU A 195 20.03 -25.75 -23.10
N ARG A 196 20.30 -27.06 -23.11
CA ARG A 196 20.64 -27.85 -21.90
C ARG A 196 21.89 -27.32 -21.21
N GLY A 197 22.95 -27.03 -21.96
CA GLY A 197 24.17 -26.41 -21.43
C GLY A 197 23.92 -25.05 -20.80
N LYS A 198 23.03 -24.23 -21.38
CA LYS A 198 22.61 -22.95 -20.78
C LYS A 198 21.82 -23.16 -19.48
N VAL A 199 20.87 -24.09 -19.45
CA VAL A 199 20.10 -24.43 -18.24
C VAL A 199 21.05 -24.87 -17.11
N SER A 200 21.93 -25.83 -17.37
CA SER A 200 22.94 -26.27 -16.40
C SER A 200 23.84 -25.14 -15.91
N SER A 201 24.28 -24.24 -16.80
CA SER A 201 25.10 -23.07 -16.40
C SER A 201 24.36 -22.06 -15.52
N LEU A 202 23.02 -21.98 -15.64
CA LEU A 202 22.16 -21.13 -14.81
C LEU A 202 21.83 -21.81 -13.48
N GLU A 203 21.66 -23.13 -13.46
CA GLU A 203 21.52 -23.93 -12.23
C GLU A 203 22.78 -23.80 -11.35
N ASP A 204 23.97 -23.92 -11.95
CA ASP A 204 25.26 -23.69 -11.29
C ASP A 204 25.41 -22.28 -10.71
N GLN A 205 24.90 -21.25 -11.41
CA GLN A 205 24.91 -19.87 -10.92
C GLN A 205 23.91 -19.68 -9.77
N ASN A 206 22.73 -20.30 -9.86
CA ASN A 206 21.71 -20.24 -8.81
C ASN A 206 22.20 -20.91 -7.53
N VAL A 207 22.84 -22.09 -7.62
CA VAL A 207 23.48 -22.77 -6.47
C VAL A 207 24.53 -21.88 -5.79
N LYS A 208 25.36 -21.17 -6.56
CA LYS A 208 26.35 -20.22 -6.02
C LYS A 208 25.68 -19.04 -5.30
N LEU A 209 24.65 -18.45 -5.89
CA LEU A 209 23.88 -17.35 -5.28
C LEU A 209 23.14 -17.77 -4.01
N VAL A 210 22.61 -18.99 -3.95
CA VAL A 210 22.01 -19.57 -2.73
C VAL A 210 23.06 -19.73 -1.63
N ALA A 211 24.23 -20.29 -1.93
CA ALA A 211 25.32 -20.43 -0.96
C ALA A 211 25.84 -19.08 -0.44
N GLU A 212 25.94 -18.06 -1.31
CA GLU A 212 26.24 -16.68 -0.88
C GLU A 212 25.14 -16.11 0.03
N LEU A 213 23.86 -16.30 -0.31
CA LEU A 213 22.73 -15.83 0.50
C LEU A 213 22.72 -16.50 1.89
N GLU A 214 22.96 -17.81 1.97
CA GLU A 214 23.11 -18.54 3.23
C GLU A 214 24.27 -18.00 4.08
N GLN A 215 25.44 -17.74 3.47
CA GLN A 215 26.57 -17.13 4.15
C GLN A 215 26.23 -15.73 4.70
N LYS A 216 25.54 -14.90 3.92
CA LYS A 216 25.11 -13.55 4.32
C LYS A 216 24.08 -13.60 5.45
N ASN A 217 23.14 -14.54 5.40
CA ASN A 217 22.14 -14.77 6.44
C ASN A 217 22.79 -15.23 7.76
N MET A 218 23.79 -16.14 7.70
CA MET A 218 24.56 -16.54 8.88
C MET A 218 25.31 -15.37 9.53
N MET A 219 25.93 -14.49 8.74
CA MET A 219 26.57 -13.26 9.25
C MET A 219 25.55 -12.26 9.83
N LEU A 220 24.34 -12.17 9.26
CA LEU A 220 23.26 -11.36 9.80
C LEU A 220 22.77 -11.91 11.16
N GLN A 221 22.69 -13.23 11.33
CA GLN A 221 22.29 -13.85 12.60
C GLN A 221 23.35 -13.64 13.70
N ASP A 222 24.63 -13.76 13.39
CA ASP A 222 25.73 -13.45 14.31
C ASP A 222 25.72 -11.97 14.73
N THR A 223 25.64 -11.04 13.77
CA THR A 223 25.56 -9.60 14.09
C THR A 223 24.31 -9.24 14.90
N GLN A 224 23.15 -9.85 14.63
CA GLN A 224 21.97 -9.71 15.49
C GLN A 224 22.18 -10.30 16.90
N HIS A 225 22.86 -11.45 17.03
CA HIS A 225 23.16 -12.04 18.34
C HIS A 225 24.08 -11.11 19.16
N ARG A 226 25.15 -10.59 18.53
CA ARG A 226 26.04 -9.58 19.14
C ARG A 226 25.28 -8.31 19.55
N TYR A 227 24.33 -7.84 18.72
CA TYR A 227 23.49 -6.69 19.06
C TYR A 227 22.64 -6.94 20.32
N ARG A 228 21.91 -8.06 20.38
CA ARG A 228 21.12 -8.45 21.57
C ARG A 228 21.98 -8.56 22.83
N MET A 229 23.20 -9.11 22.71
CA MET A 229 24.15 -9.20 23.82
C MET A 229 24.64 -7.83 24.29
N LEU A 230 24.87 -6.88 23.39
CA LEU A 230 25.22 -5.49 23.73
C LEU A 230 24.04 -4.76 24.38
N GLU A 231 22.84 -4.88 23.81
CA GLU A 231 21.59 -4.28 24.29
C GLU A 231 21.26 -4.72 25.73
N GLN A 232 21.34 -6.03 26.00
CA GLN A 232 21.20 -6.57 27.36
C GLN A 232 22.30 -6.08 28.31
N ASN A 233 23.54 -5.91 27.82
CA ASN A 233 24.65 -5.39 28.63
C ASN A 233 24.48 -3.90 28.97
N THR A 234 23.92 -3.10 28.06
CA THR A 234 23.60 -1.69 28.31
C THR A 234 22.38 -1.54 29.23
N ALA A 235 21.33 -2.35 29.06
CA ALA A 235 20.18 -2.37 29.96
C ALA A 235 20.62 -2.68 31.40
N GLN A 236 21.33 -3.80 31.63
CA GLN A 236 21.85 -4.16 32.96
C GLN A 236 22.84 -3.14 33.56
N LYS A 237 23.41 -2.22 32.77
CA LYS A 237 24.23 -1.11 33.26
C LYS A 237 23.38 0.11 33.62
N ALA A 238 22.33 0.38 32.85
CA ALA A 238 21.34 1.40 33.17
C ALA A 238 20.58 1.03 34.46
N ASP A 239 20.06 -0.20 34.56
CA ASP A 239 19.33 -0.70 35.73
C ASP A 239 20.15 -0.56 37.02
N ARG A 240 21.42 -1.00 37.00
CA ARG A 240 22.34 -0.87 38.15
C ARG A 240 22.68 0.59 38.48
N HIS A 241 22.62 1.50 37.51
CA HIS A 241 22.83 2.93 37.73
C HIS A 241 21.57 3.57 38.35
N THR A 242 20.37 3.22 37.88
CA THR A 242 19.11 3.69 38.48
C THR A 242 18.91 3.14 39.88
N ASP A 243 19.22 1.87 40.14
CA ASP A 243 19.16 1.27 41.48
C ASP A 243 20.13 1.97 42.45
N ALA A 244 21.36 2.26 42.01
CA ALA A 244 22.33 3.00 42.82
C ALA A 244 21.87 4.45 43.11
N LEU A 245 21.18 5.08 42.15
CA LEU A 245 20.65 6.43 42.32
C LEU A 245 19.44 6.46 43.27
N LEU A 246 18.49 5.54 43.09
CA LEU A 246 17.34 5.34 43.99
C LEU A 246 17.82 5.06 45.42
N LYS A 247 18.78 4.16 45.62
CA LYS A 247 19.35 3.90 46.94
C LYS A 247 20.00 5.15 47.56
N GLN A 248 20.67 6.00 46.76
CA GLN A 248 21.22 7.26 47.26
C GLN A 248 20.13 8.28 47.65
N THR A 249 19.02 8.37 46.90
CA THR A 249 17.92 9.27 47.25
C THR A 249 17.12 8.77 48.46
N GLU A 250 16.93 7.45 48.60
CA GLU A 250 16.39 6.81 49.81
C GLU A 250 17.29 7.07 51.03
N GLU A 251 18.61 6.89 50.93
CA GLU A 251 19.56 7.18 52.00
C GLU A 251 19.53 8.68 52.41
N ARG A 252 19.48 9.60 51.45
CA ARG A 252 19.26 11.04 51.72
C ARG A 252 17.92 11.32 52.41
N HIS A 253 16.84 10.70 51.93
CA HIS A 253 15.50 10.91 52.49
C HIS A 253 15.43 10.39 53.93
N ASN A 254 15.94 9.18 54.19
CA ASN A 254 16.01 8.58 55.52
C ASN A 254 16.87 9.42 56.48
N ALA A 255 18.01 9.96 56.04
CA ALA A 255 18.82 10.87 56.84
C ALA A 255 18.07 12.18 57.16
N LYS A 256 17.34 12.77 56.20
CA LYS A 256 16.51 13.96 56.43
C LYS A 256 15.35 13.69 57.38
N MET A 257 14.69 12.54 57.25
CA MET A 257 13.64 12.10 58.17
C MET A 257 14.17 11.91 59.60
N ALA A 258 15.36 11.31 59.75
CA ALA A 258 16.01 11.18 61.05
C ALA A 258 16.36 12.54 61.69
N MET A 259 16.87 13.49 60.90
CA MET A 259 17.13 14.87 61.39
C MET A 259 15.85 15.59 61.82
N MET A 260 14.77 15.49 61.04
CA MET A 260 13.48 16.10 61.39
C MET A 260 12.85 15.43 62.61
N GLN A 261 12.99 14.11 62.76
CA GLN A 261 12.56 13.40 63.96
C GLN A 261 13.35 13.84 65.20
N GLN A 262 14.68 13.99 65.08
CA GLN A 262 15.52 14.52 66.16
C GLN A 262 15.14 15.96 66.55
N GLN A 263 14.80 16.82 65.58
CA GLN A 263 14.28 18.17 65.86
C GLN A 263 12.94 18.13 66.60
N ILE A 264 12.03 17.23 66.21
CA ILE A 264 10.75 17.01 66.90
C ILE A 264 10.97 16.54 68.35
N ASP A 265 11.89 15.62 68.58
CA ASP A 265 12.16 15.07 69.92
C ASP A 265 12.93 16.06 70.82
N ASN A 266 13.81 16.88 70.27
CA ASN A 266 14.40 18.02 70.98
C ASN A 266 13.31 19.03 71.42
N LEU A 267 12.42 19.43 70.51
CA LEU A 267 11.32 20.35 70.81
C LEU A 267 10.31 19.78 71.82
N ARG A 268 10.14 18.45 71.86
CA ARG A 268 9.38 17.75 72.92
C ARG A 268 10.08 17.86 74.27
N SER A 269 11.39 17.64 74.34
CA SER A 269 12.17 17.81 75.58
C SER A 269 12.10 19.25 76.10
N GLU A 270 12.29 20.25 75.23
CA GLU A 270 12.15 21.67 75.59
C GLU A 270 10.74 21.99 76.10
N LEU A 271 9.70 21.45 75.48
CA LEU A 271 8.31 21.63 75.92
C LEU A 271 8.05 20.98 77.29
N ASP A 272 8.57 19.78 77.55
CA ASP A 272 8.41 19.09 78.83
C ASP A 272 9.24 19.73 79.95
N GLU A 273 10.40 20.30 79.65
CA GLU A 273 11.18 21.14 80.57
C GLU A 273 10.43 22.42 80.94
N ARG A 274 9.85 23.12 79.97
CA ARG A 274 9.03 24.33 80.23
C ARG A 274 7.75 24.00 80.98
N GLN A 275 7.10 22.87 80.72
CA GLN A 275 5.97 22.40 81.53
C GLN A 275 6.38 22.13 82.99
N GLN A 276 7.55 21.52 83.23
CA GLN A 276 8.08 21.30 84.58
C GLN A 276 8.41 22.62 85.28
N GLU A 277 8.97 23.60 84.58
CA GLU A 277 9.20 24.93 85.14
C GLU A 277 7.88 25.66 85.48
N CYS A 278 6.87 25.62 84.61
CA CYS A 278 5.55 26.18 84.94
C CYS A 278 4.98 25.56 86.21
N ARG A 279 4.95 24.23 86.32
CA ARG A 279 4.47 23.51 87.53
C ARG A 279 5.27 23.90 88.79
N ARG A 280 6.59 24.12 88.66
CA ARG A 280 7.47 24.58 89.75
C ARG A 280 7.17 26.01 90.18
N LEU A 281 6.86 26.90 89.23
CA LEU A 281 6.47 28.29 89.50
C LEU A 281 5.06 28.37 90.11
N GLU A 282 4.12 27.57 89.63
CA GLU A 282 2.77 27.41 90.20
C GLU A 282 2.81 26.93 91.66
N ALA A 283 3.63 25.92 91.96
CA ALA A 283 3.84 25.44 93.32
C ALA A 283 4.40 26.54 94.23
N ARG A 284 5.45 27.24 93.80
CA ARG A 284 6.06 28.35 94.55
C ARG A 284 5.09 29.53 94.73
N TYR A 285 4.23 29.81 93.74
CA TYR A 285 3.18 30.82 93.86
C TYR A 285 2.14 30.41 94.90
N SER A 286 1.70 29.14 94.91
CA SER A 286 0.78 28.62 95.93
C SER A 286 1.37 28.69 97.34
N GLU A 287 2.66 28.39 97.52
CA GLU A 287 3.37 28.55 98.80
C GLU A 287 3.44 30.02 99.24
N LEU A 288 3.78 30.94 98.33
CA LEU A 288 3.83 32.37 98.61
C LEU A 288 2.44 32.95 98.93
N GLN A 289 1.40 32.48 98.25
CA GLN A 289 0.01 32.83 98.55
C GLN A 289 -0.38 32.36 99.96
N LYS A 290 -0.13 31.09 100.32
CA LYS A 290 -0.39 30.56 101.68
C LYS A 290 0.38 31.32 102.75
N SER A 291 1.63 31.71 102.48
CA SER A 291 2.44 32.55 103.38
C SER A 291 1.84 33.95 103.56
N ARG A 292 1.34 34.57 102.48
CA ARG A 292 0.61 35.84 102.55
C ARG A 292 -0.71 35.71 103.31
N GLU A 293 -1.46 34.64 103.09
CA GLU A 293 -2.71 34.37 103.81
C GLU A 293 -2.46 34.16 105.31
N ALA A 294 -1.43 33.41 105.69
CA ALA A 294 -0.99 33.28 107.08
C ALA A 294 -0.60 34.63 107.70
N MET A 295 0.21 35.44 107.01
CA MET A 295 0.58 36.79 107.46
C MET A 295 -0.65 37.69 107.64
N LEU A 296 -1.66 37.60 106.77
CA LEU A 296 -2.91 38.36 106.90
C LEU A 296 -3.75 37.89 108.09
N ILE A 297 -3.72 36.60 108.43
CA ILE A 297 -4.34 36.06 109.65
C ILE A 297 -3.59 36.60 110.89
N GLU A 298 -2.26 36.51 110.94
CA GLU A 298 -1.45 37.09 112.05
C GLU A 298 -1.68 38.61 112.20
N GLN A 299 -1.80 39.34 111.09
CA GLN A 299 -2.15 40.77 111.11
C GLN A 299 -3.58 40.99 111.63
N SER A 300 -4.56 40.21 111.20
CA SER A 300 -5.92 40.25 111.73
C SER A 300 -5.96 39.95 113.24
N GLU A 301 -5.15 39.01 113.73
CA GLU A 301 -5.04 38.70 115.16
C GLU A 301 -4.36 39.82 115.96
N THR A 302 -3.36 40.52 115.40
CA THR A 302 -2.78 41.71 116.05
C THR A 302 -3.76 42.88 116.06
N VAL A 303 -4.52 43.10 114.98
CA VAL A 303 -5.59 44.10 114.92
C VAL A 303 -6.71 43.79 115.92
N GLN A 304 -7.17 42.53 116.02
CA GLN A 304 -8.16 42.13 117.01
C GLN A 304 -7.65 42.36 118.44
N ARG A 305 -6.42 41.94 118.77
CA ARG A 305 -5.83 42.19 120.09
C ARG A 305 -5.68 43.68 120.42
N LEU A 306 -5.38 44.52 119.43
CA LEU A 306 -5.35 45.98 119.59
C LEU A 306 -6.76 46.58 119.71
N GLN A 307 -7.75 46.02 119.03
CA GLN A 307 -9.16 46.42 119.15
C GLN A 307 -9.73 46.03 120.52
N ASP A 308 -9.43 44.83 121.03
CA ASP A 308 -9.85 44.39 122.37
C ASP A 308 -9.27 45.32 123.45
N GLN A 309 -7.97 45.66 123.34
CA GLN A 309 -7.31 46.65 124.21
C GLN A 309 -7.93 48.05 124.07
N LEU A 310 -8.28 48.46 122.85
CA LEU A 310 -8.94 49.73 122.59
C LEU A 310 -10.35 49.76 123.22
N GLU A 311 -11.14 48.69 123.07
CA GLU A 311 -12.46 48.56 123.69
C GLU A 311 -12.36 48.60 125.21
N ASP A 312 -11.41 47.91 125.84
CA ASP A 312 -11.19 47.99 127.28
C ASP A 312 -10.82 49.42 127.73
N SER A 313 -9.97 50.12 126.97
CA SER A 313 -9.65 51.53 127.24
C SER A 313 -10.87 52.46 127.07
N GLN A 314 -11.72 52.21 126.06
CA GLN A 314 -12.95 52.97 125.83
C GLN A 314 -14.01 52.67 126.89
N ARG A 315 -14.10 51.43 127.38
CA ARG A 315 -14.94 51.04 128.52
C ARG A 315 -14.49 51.77 129.79
N GLN A 316 -13.18 51.88 130.04
CA GLN A 316 -12.65 52.69 131.15
C GLN A 316 -13.02 54.18 131.00
N CYS A 317 -12.83 54.78 129.83
CA CYS A 317 -13.22 56.17 129.56
C CYS A 317 -14.73 56.41 129.66
N SER A 318 -15.56 55.48 129.19
CA SER A 318 -17.02 55.53 129.29
C SER A 318 -17.49 55.41 130.75
N ASN A 319 -16.83 54.59 131.56
CA ASN A 319 -17.05 54.49 133.01
C ASN A 319 -16.63 55.75 133.79
N LEU A 320 -15.77 56.61 133.22
CA LEU A 320 -15.45 57.94 133.76
C LEU A 320 -16.47 59.00 133.30
N LEU A 321 -16.86 58.99 132.03
CA LEU A 321 -17.83 59.95 131.47
C LEU A 321 -19.25 59.74 132.01
N SER A 322 -19.69 58.49 132.20
CA SER A 322 -20.99 58.17 132.80
C SER A 322 -21.11 58.66 134.24
N LYS A 323 -20.02 58.59 135.03
CA LYS A 323 -19.93 59.19 136.38
C LYS A 323 -20.01 60.72 136.39
N SER A 324 -19.75 61.39 135.27
CA SER A 324 -19.85 62.85 135.12
C SER A 324 -21.26 63.31 134.74
N LYS A 325 -22.02 62.48 134.01
CA LYS A 325 -23.28 62.89 133.35
C LYS A 325 -24.50 63.02 134.28
N THR A 326 -24.37 62.72 135.57
CA THR A 326 -25.46 62.77 136.55
C THR A 326 -25.68 64.14 137.21
N GLN A 327 -25.17 65.24 136.63
CA GLN A 327 -25.17 66.56 137.28
C GLN A 327 -25.38 67.74 136.30
N GLY A 328 -26.63 68.19 136.13
CA GLY A 328 -26.97 69.52 135.57
C GLY A 328 -28.00 69.51 134.42
N ASP A 329 -29.17 70.11 134.65
CA ASP A 329 -30.38 69.92 133.82
C ASP A 329 -30.84 71.18 133.04
N PHE A 330 -29.94 72.15 132.83
CA PHE A 330 -30.30 73.48 132.28
C PHE A 330 -30.27 73.59 130.75
N GLY A 331 -29.59 72.68 130.03
CA GLY A 331 -29.17 72.92 128.64
C GLY A 331 -30.18 72.60 127.52
N GLU A 332 -31.24 71.86 127.79
CA GLU A 332 -32.12 71.32 126.72
C GLU A 332 -33.07 72.38 126.13
N GLN A 333 -33.62 73.26 126.98
CA GLN A 333 -34.75 74.12 126.63
C GLN A 333 -34.41 75.25 125.63
N GLU A 334 -33.19 75.78 125.67
CA GLU A 334 -32.74 76.87 124.79
C GLU A 334 -32.52 76.38 123.35
N ARG A 335 -31.97 75.16 123.20
CA ARG A 335 -31.60 74.54 121.92
C ARG A 335 -32.79 74.33 120.97
N GLN A 336 -33.99 74.18 121.51
CA GLN A 336 -35.22 73.99 120.73
C GLN A 336 -35.76 75.31 120.16
N ARG A 337 -35.56 76.43 120.87
CA ARG A 337 -36.06 77.76 120.50
C ARG A 337 -35.39 78.32 119.24
N MET A 338 -34.11 78.02 119.04
CA MET A 338 -33.32 78.48 117.89
C MET A 338 -33.77 77.86 116.56
N ARG A 339 -34.21 76.60 116.55
CA ARG A 339 -34.59 75.88 115.31
C ARG A 339 -35.80 76.50 114.62
N SER A 340 -36.81 76.89 115.40
CA SER A 340 -38.02 77.54 114.86
C SER A 340 -37.76 78.89 114.19
N ARG A 341 -36.69 79.61 114.61
CA ARG A 341 -36.35 80.94 114.07
C ARG A 341 -35.72 80.87 112.67
N ILE A 342 -34.99 79.79 112.37
CA ILE A 342 -34.33 79.59 111.08
C ILE A 342 -35.37 79.36 109.98
N HIS A 343 -36.33 78.47 110.23
CA HIS A 343 -37.27 78.00 109.20
C HIS A 343 -38.15 79.11 108.60
N THR A 344 -38.52 80.13 109.38
CA THR A 344 -39.31 81.28 108.88
C THR A 344 -38.55 82.09 107.83
N LEU A 345 -37.23 82.27 108.01
CA LEU A 345 -36.39 83.08 107.11
C LEU A 345 -36.15 82.37 105.76
N GLU A 346 -36.11 81.04 105.76
CA GLU A 346 -35.98 80.23 104.53
C GLU A 346 -37.19 80.44 103.60
N GLN A 347 -38.40 80.53 104.18
CA GLN A 347 -39.64 80.72 103.43
C GLN A 347 -39.73 82.12 102.81
N GLU A 348 -39.34 83.18 103.52
CA GLU A 348 -39.26 84.54 102.99
C GLU A 348 -38.26 84.65 101.82
N GLN A 349 -37.10 83.97 101.91
CA GLN A 349 -36.09 84.00 100.86
C GLN A 349 -36.56 83.32 99.56
N SER A 350 -37.39 82.27 99.63
CA SER A 350 -37.96 81.64 98.43
C SER A 350 -38.94 82.54 97.68
N GLY A 351 -39.80 83.27 98.39
CA GLY A 351 -40.78 84.18 97.78
C GLY A 351 -40.12 85.32 97.00
N LEU A 352 -39.04 85.90 97.54
CA LEU A 352 -38.28 86.96 96.86
C LEU A 352 -37.56 86.48 95.60
N LYS A 353 -37.09 85.24 95.56
CA LYS A 353 -36.47 84.66 94.35
C LYS A 353 -37.49 84.50 93.21
N GLN A 354 -38.73 84.16 93.54
CA GLN A 354 -39.79 83.95 92.55
C GLN A 354 -40.24 85.27 91.91
N THR A 355 -40.41 86.34 92.69
CA THR A 355 -40.73 87.68 92.14
C THR A 355 -39.61 88.30 91.31
N ILE A 356 -38.35 87.95 91.54
CA ILE A 356 -37.24 88.35 90.66
C ILE A 356 -37.39 87.67 89.28
N HIS A 357 -37.66 86.36 89.26
CA HIS A 357 -37.80 85.59 88.03
C HIS A 357 -38.95 86.12 87.15
N ASP A 358 -40.13 86.38 87.73
CA ASP A 358 -41.31 86.94 87.05
C ASP A 358 -41.06 88.32 86.41
N LEU A 359 -40.08 89.08 86.91
CA LEU A 359 -39.69 90.39 86.36
C LEU A 359 -38.67 90.26 85.23
N THR A 360 -37.70 89.33 85.34
CA THR A 360 -36.74 89.03 84.26
C THR A 360 -37.46 88.52 83.01
N ASP A 361 -38.35 87.55 83.17
CA ASP A 361 -39.18 86.97 82.10
C ASP A 361 -40.02 88.00 81.33
N ARG A 362 -40.27 89.16 81.96
CA ARG A 362 -41.08 90.26 81.44
C ARG A 362 -40.24 91.30 80.71
N LEU A 363 -39.02 91.55 81.20
CA LEU A 363 -38.02 92.38 80.51
C LEU A 363 -37.57 91.73 79.20
N GLU A 364 -37.26 90.44 79.20
CA GLU A 364 -36.85 89.71 77.99
C GLU A 364 -37.90 89.78 76.87
N LYS A 365 -39.19 89.65 77.22
CA LYS A 365 -40.29 89.81 76.25
C LYS A 365 -40.38 91.22 75.68
N THR A 366 -40.24 92.26 76.51
CA THR A 366 -40.20 93.65 76.00
C THR A 366 -38.94 93.98 75.20
N ASN A 367 -37.83 93.26 75.42
CA ASN A 367 -36.63 93.41 74.61
C ASN A 367 -36.86 92.81 73.20
N ALA A 368 -37.37 91.58 73.13
CA ALA A 368 -37.71 90.93 71.87
C ALA A 368 -38.75 91.71 71.02
N GLU A 369 -39.67 92.45 71.65
CA GLU A 369 -40.60 93.34 70.96
C GLU A 369 -39.93 94.61 70.40
N LEU A 370 -38.82 95.09 70.99
CA LEU A 370 -38.01 96.20 70.48
C LEU A 370 -37.09 95.73 69.35
N ASP A 371 -36.42 94.59 69.53
CA ASP A 371 -35.52 93.98 68.53
C ASP A 371 -36.28 93.69 67.21
N LEU A 372 -37.55 93.30 67.31
CA LEU A 372 -38.47 93.11 66.17
C LEU A 372 -38.83 94.40 65.43
N MET A 373 -38.75 95.57 66.09
CA MET A 373 -39.02 96.87 65.45
C MET A 373 -37.77 97.51 64.84
N ASP A 374 -36.58 97.33 65.43
CA ASP A 374 -35.33 97.80 64.79
C ASP A 374 -35.01 96.97 63.54
N SER A 375 -35.33 95.67 63.56
CA SER A 375 -35.26 94.75 62.40
C SER A 375 -36.11 95.16 61.19
N LEU A 376 -37.00 96.16 61.32
CA LEU A 376 -37.79 96.73 60.20
C LEU A 376 -37.18 98.02 59.62
N VAL A 377 -36.10 98.54 60.20
CA VAL A 377 -35.44 99.79 59.77
C VAL A 377 -33.93 99.59 59.53
N HIS A 378 -33.27 98.74 60.33
CA HIS A 378 -31.89 98.29 60.14
C HIS A 378 -31.85 96.77 60.00
N GLY A 379 -31.91 96.28 58.75
CA GLY A 379 -31.64 94.86 58.46
C GLY A 379 -30.16 94.57 58.66
N GLN A 380 -29.80 94.14 59.87
CA GLN A 380 -28.41 94.00 60.31
C GLN A 380 -27.63 92.91 59.58
N ASP A 381 -26.33 93.18 59.41
CA ASP A 381 -25.28 92.22 59.11
C ASP A 381 -24.95 91.32 60.34
N GLU A 382 -24.51 90.10 60.02
CA GLU A 382 -23.59 89.22 60.80
C GLU A 382 -24.06 88.50 62.11
N GLU A 383 -23.32 87.41 62.36
CA GLU A 383 -23.21 86.54 63.55
C GLU A 383 -24.27 85.44 63.84
N ASP A 384 -23.70 84.30 64.27
CA ASP A 384 -24.27 83.00 64.71
C ASP A 384 -25.50 83.08 65.65
N PRO A 385 -26.42 82.06 65.69
CA PRO A 385 -25.98 80.70 66.03
C PRO A 385 -26.78 79.47 65.51
N ALA A 386 -26.08 78.33 65.55
CA ALA A 386 -26.55 77.00 65.96
C ALA A 386 -27.84 76.38 65.34
N GLY A 387 -27.62 75.35 64.50
CA GLY A 387 -28.34 74.08 64.63
C GLY A 387 -29.26 73.65 63.48
N GLY A 388 -29.14 72.38 63.08
CA GLY A 388 -30.22 71.63 62.43
C GLY A 388 -30.55 71.95 60.97
N GLY A 389 -29.63 72.56 60.22
CA GLY A 389 -29.81 72.85 58.79
C GLY A 389 -30.17 71.59 57.97
N SER A 390 -31.19 71.72 57.13
CA SER A 390 -31.76 70.61 56.35
C SER A 390 -31.39 70.70 54.87
N VAL A 391 -31.12 69.53 54.27
CA VAL A 391 -31.40 69.20 52.85
C VAL A 391 -30.47 69.77 51.73
N ILE A 392 -30.09 68.84 50.83
CA ILE A 392 -29.73 68.99 49.40
C ILE A 392 -28.25 69.12 48.92
N ASN A 393 -27.81 68.04 48.24
CA ASN A 393 -26.95 67.93 47.05
C ASN A 393 -25.40 67.95 47.07
N GLN A 394 -24.87 67.11 46.14
CA GLN A 394 -23.56 67.08 45.43
C GLN A 394 -22.35 66.31 45.99
N ALA A 395 -21.68 65.63 45.03
CA ALA A 395 -20.30 65.14 44.94
C ALA A 395 -19.77 64.06 45.93
N ASP A 396 -19.44 62.88 45.36
CA ASP A 396 -18.14 62.16 45.33
C ASP A 396 -17.22 62.05 46.59
N PRO A 397 -16.24 61.10 46.64
CA PRO A 397 -15.81 60.13 45.62
C PRO A 397 -15.74 58.65 46.11
N ASN A 398 -15.30 57.77 45.21
CA ASN A 398 -14.51 56.54 45.46
C ASN A 398 -14.54 55.88 46.86
N THR A 399 -15.20 54.73 46.98
CA THR A 399 -14.54 53.40 47.03
C THR A 399 -15.56 52.26 47.22
N THR A 400 -15.50 51.25 46.34
CA THR A 400 -16.24 49.96 46.42
C THR A 400 -17.78 50.02 46.34
N GLY A 401 -18.33 49.93 45.12
CA GLY A 401 -19.79 49.78 44.90
C GLY A 401 -20.25 49.91 43.44
N HIS A 402 -19.48 49.41 42.47
CA HIS A 402 -19.63 49.78 41.06
C HIS A 402 -20.96 49.35 40.40
N TYR A 403 -21.62 50.33 39.77
CA TYR A 403 -22.52 50.14 38.63
C TYR A 403 -21.72 49.86 37.34
N THR A 404 -22.26 49.01 36.46
CA THR A 404 -22.24 49.29 35.00
C THR A 404 -23.38 48.62 34.24
N PHE A 405 -24.10 49.46 33.49
CA PHE A 405 -24.90 49.15 32.29
C PHE A 405 -23.92 48.62 31.19
N ALA A 406 -24.27 47.80 30.19
CA ALA A 406 -25.54 47.77 29.45
C ALA A 406 -25.78 46.47 28.61
N GLN A 407 -27.00 46.38 28.08
CA GLN A 407 -27.44 45.70 26.84
C GLN A 407 -27.40 44.15 26.66
N ARG A 408 -28.63 43.63 26.61
CA ARG A 408 -29.26 42.86 25.50
C ARG A 408 -29.35 41.32 25.56
N ASN A 409 -30.62 40.89 25.68
CA ASN A 409 -31.30 39.85 24.87
C ASN A 409 -30.91 38.36 25.11
N LEU A 410 -31.82 37.38 25.11
CA LEU A 410 -33.27 37.40 24.88
C LEU A 410 -34.00 36.23 25.60
N ILE A 411 -35.14 36.53 26.23
CA ILE A 411 -36.43 35.78 26.38
C ILE A 411 -36.40 34.23 26.16
N GLY A 412 -37.01 33.39 27.02
CA GLY A 412 -37.91 33.70 28.16
C GLY A 412 -38.47 32.45 28.89
N SER A 413 -39.51 32.66 29.71
CA SER A 413 -39.75 31.87 30.93
C SER A 413 -40.94 30.88 30.93
N THR A 414 -40.89 29.96 31.90
CA THR A 414 -41.99 29.09 32.42
C THR A 414 -42.63 29.73 33.69
N PRO A 415 -43.49 29.08 34.52
CA PRO A 415 -44.46 27.97 34.35
C PRO A 415 -45.88 28.21 34.96
N ASN A 416 -46.88 27.39 34.56
CA ASN A 416 -47.96 26.76 35.40
C ASN A 416 -49.04 26.18 34.46
N ASN A 417 -49.66 24.99 34.57
CA ASN A 417 -49.95 24.00 35.63
C ASN A 417 -51.44 23.98 36.06
N ASN A 418 -52.22 22.99 35.60
CA ASN A 418 -53.11 22.22 36.47
C ASN A 418 -53.70 20.94 35.82
N ASN A 419 -53.65 19.85 36.60
CA ASN A 419 -54.51 18.65 36.65
C ASN A 419 -55.60 18.39 35.59
N VAL A 420 -55.62 17.17 35.01
CA VAL A 420 -56.46 16.02 35.43
C VAL A 420 -56.26 14.87 34.40
N ALA A 421 -56.18 13.63 34.86
CA ALA A 421 -56.20 12.44 34.00
C ALA A 421 -57.61 11.81 33.99
N LEU A 422 -58.08 11.31 32.83
CA LEU A 422 -58.92 10.10 32.75
C LEU A 422 -59.18 9.62 31.30
N LEU A 423 -59.08 8.30 31.14
CA LEU A 423 -59.74 7.39 30.19
C LEU A 423 -60.67 7.93 29.05
N ARG A 424 -60.31 7.52 27.82
CA ARG A 424 -61.08 6.57 26.95
C ARG A 424 -62.09 7.06 25.89
N ASP A 425 -61.94 6.47 24.69
CA ASP A 425 -62.88 6.20 23.58
C ASP A 425 -63.81 7.29 22.95
N ARG A 426 -63.91 7.16 21.61
CA ARG A 426 -65.08 7.43 20.73
C ARG A 426 -65.54 8.88 20.40
N ALA A 427 -65.12 9.26 19.18
CA ALA A 427 -65.98 9.44 18.00
C ALA A 427 -66.73 10.77 17.68
N ALA A 428 -66.52 11.19 16.42
CA ALA A 428 -67.41 11.95 15.53
C ALA A 428 -67.55 13.49 15.72
N GLY A 429 -67.72 14.19 14.58
CA GLY A 429 -67.54 15.64 14.43
C GLY A 429 -66.06 16.00 14.23
N GLY A 430 -65.60 16.77 13.24
CA GLY A 430 -66.29 17.75 12.38
C GLY A 430 -65.99 19.17 12.89
N ASP A 431 -65.44 20.11 12.13
CA ASP A 431 -65.07 20.14 10.70
C ASP A 431 -63.85 21.10 10.50
N GLY A 432 -63.13 21.03 9.38
CA GLY A 432 -61.95 21.88 9.14
C GLY A 432 -61.15 21.57 7.84
N PRO A 433 -60.86 22.56 6.98
CA PRO A 433 -60.45 22.30 5.59
C PRO A 433 -58.95 22.08 5.40
N ASN A 434 -58.54 20.84 5.09
CA ASN A 434 -57.20 20.56 4.49
C ASN A 434 -57.13 19.24 3.68
N CYS A 435 -58.28 18.74 3.20
CA CYS A 435 -58.39 17.41 2.58
C CYS A 435 -58.07 17.39 1.07
N ASP A 436 -58.56 18.35 0.28
CA ASP A 436 -58.46 18.29 -1.19
C ASP A 436 -57.02 18.24 -1.71
N ASN A 437 -56.13 19.06 -1.15
CA ASN A 437 -54.71 19.06 -1.50
C ASN A 437 -53.99 17.74 -1.15
N ARG A 438 -54.58 16.87 -0.32
CA ARG A 438 -54.08 15.51 -0.06
C ARG A 438 -54.70 14.49 -1.04
N VAL A 439 -56.00 14.60 -1.31
CA VAL A 439 -56.72 13.74 -2.26
C VAL A 439 -56.19 13.93 -3.70
N VAL A 440 -55.91 15.16 -4.13
CA VAL A 440 -55.38 15.45 -5.48
C VAL A 440 -53.97 14.86 -5.68
N ARG A 441 -53.09 14.95 -4.68
CA ARG A 441 -51.74 14.34 -4.73
C ARG A 441 -51.82 12.81 -4.84
N LEU A 442 -52.56 12.16 -3.93
CA LEU A 442 -52.78 10.71 -3.96
C LEU A 442 -53.41 10.24 -5.27
N LYS A 443 -54.33 11.02 -5.86
CA LYS A 443 -54.96 10.72 -7.17
C LYS A 443 -53.98 10.81 -8.35
N ASN A 444 -53.00 11.71 -8.29
CA ASN A 444 -51.95 11.83 -9.31
C ASN A 444 -50.87 10.75 -9.13
N GLU A 445 -50.42 10.49 -7.90
CA GLU A 445 -49.49 9.40 -7.57
C GLU A 445 -50.06 8.03 -7.99
N LEU A 446 -51.34 7.77 -7.70
CA LEU A 446 -52.04 6.56 -8.14
C LEU A 446 -52.12 6.45 -9.67
N ARG A 447 -52.30 7.56 -10.40
CA ARG A 447 -52.29 7.58 -11.88
C ARG A 447 -50.90 7.23 -12.44
N VAL A 448 -49.83 7.81 -11.90
CA VAL A 448 -48.45 7.50 -12.30
C VAL A 448 -48.12 6.04 -12.00
N CYS A 449 -48.50 5.54 -10.82
CA CYS A 449 -48.31 4.14 -10.46
C CYS A 449 -49.08 3.20 -11.40
N MET A 450 -50.34 3.50 -11.71
CA MET A 450 -51.15 2.73 -12.66
C MET A 450 -50.62 2.77 -14.11
N ALA A 451 -49.99 3.87 -14.54
CA ALA A 451 -49.33 3.96 -15.83
C ALA A 451 -48.11 3.02 -15.90
N GLY A 452 -47.19 3.10 -14.93
CA GLY A 452 -46.05 2.19 -14.86
C GLY A 452 -46.47 0.71 -14.68
N GLN A 453 -47.59 0.46 -13.98
CA GLN A 453 -48.19 -0.87 -13.86
C GLN A 453 -48.84 -1.35 -15.17
N LYS A 454 -49.21 -0.44 -16.09
CA LYS A 454 -49.66 -0.78 -17.45
C LYS A 454 -48.45 -1.09 -18.34
N GLU A 455 -47.46 -0.20 -18.38
CA GLU A 455 -46.23 -0.35 -19.17
C GLU A 455 -45.51 -1.66 -18.85
N LYS A 456 -45.39 -2.02 -17.57
CA LYS A 456 -44.84 -3.32 -17.15
C LYS A 456 -45.64 -4.51 -17.68
N ARG A 457 -46.98 -4.42 -17.74
CA ARG A 457 -47.84 -5.48 -18.30
C ARG A 457 -47.80 -5.53 -19.82
N ASP A 458 -47.57 -4.39 -20.48
CA ASP A 458 -47.37 -4.33 -21.93
C ASP A 458 -45.99 -4.93 -22.31
N LEU A 459 -44.93 -4.62 -21.54
CA LEU A 459 -43.60 -5.23 -21.70
C LEU A 459 -43.60 -6.74 -21.42
N VAL A 460 -44.28 -7.21 -20.37
CA VAL A 460 -44.43 -8.65 -20.10
C VAL A 460 -45.08 -9.37 -21.28
N ARG A 461 -46.18 -8.83 -21.84
CA ARG A 461 -46.82 -9.40 -23.04
C ARG A 461 -45.92 -9.40 -24.28
N GLN A 462 -45.04 -8.40 -24.43
CA GLN A 462 -44.06 -8.39 -25.52
C GLN A 462 -42.97 -9.46 -25.32
N LEU A 463 -42.51 -9.67 -24.08
CA LEU A 463 -41.56 -10.73 -23.75
C LEU A 463 -42.17 -12.13 -23.91
N GLU A 464 -43.42 -12.34 -23.47
CA GLU A 464 -44.18 -13.57 -23.68
C GLU A 464 -44.33 -13.91 -25.18
N ALA A 465 -44.64 -12.92 -26.03
CA ALA A 465 -44.73 -13.10 -27.47
C ALA A 465 -43.38 -13.44 -28.13
N ASN A 466 -42.30 -12.82 -27.68
CA ASN A 466 -40.94 -13.13 -28.16
C ASN A 466 -40.50 -14.55 -27.73
N LEU A 467 -40.84 -14.97 -26.51
CA LEU A 467 -40.54 -16.31 -25.99
C LEU A 467 -41.27 -17.38 -26.82
N GLN A 468 -42.58 -17.22 -27.03
CA GLN A 468 -43.36 -18.10 -27.92
C GLN A 468 -42.84 -18.14 -29.37
N SER A 469 -42.23 -17.06 -29.87
CA SER A 469 -41.60 -17.05 -31.19
C SER A 469 -40.33 -17.88 -31.21
N LYS A 470 -39.51 -17.83 -30.15
CA LYS A 470 -38.29 -18.63 -30.01
C LYS A 470 -38.56 -20.10 -29.70
N ASP A 471 -39.65 -20.41 -28.99
CA ASP A 471 -40.10 -21.80 -28.79
C ASP A 471 -40.47 -22.47 -30.12
N ARG A 472 -41.15 -21.76 -31.03
CA ARG A 472 -41.47 -22.25 -32.38
C ARG A 472 -40.23 -22.46 -33.24
N GLU A 473 -39.23 -21.58 -33.12
CA GLU A 473 -37.93 -21.70 -33.79
C GLU A 473 -37.15 -22.91 -33.28
N LEU A 474 -37.14 -23.15 -31.97
CA LEU A 474 -36.55 -24.34 -31.35
C LEU A 474 -37.30 -25.64 -31.72
N GLU A 475 -38.63 -25.60 -31.83
CA GLU A 475 -39.41 -26.73 -32.34
C GLU A 475 -39.06 -27.05 -33.81
N GLN A 476 -38.89 -26.03 -34.66
CA GLN A 476 -38.52 -26.28 -36.05
C GLN A 476 -37.12 -26.90 -36.14
N LEU A 477 -36.14 -26.36 -35.42
CA LEU A 477 -34.80 -26.95 -35.35
C LEU A 477 -34.80 -28.37 -34.74
N LYS A 478 -35.71 -28.70 -33.80
CA LYS A 478 -35.92 -30.08 -33.32
C LYS A 478 -36.50 -31.00 -34.41
N ARG A 479 -37.29 -30.50 -35.37
CA ARG A 479 -37.77 -31.28 -36.53
C ARG A 479 -36.65 -31.50 -37.55
N ASP A 480 -35.95 -30.43 -37.91
CA ASP A 480 -34.86 -30.48 -38.90
C ASP A 480 -33.71 -31.40 -38.44
N GLU A 481 -33.39 -31.41 -37.14
CA GLU A 481 -32.47 -32.37 -36.50
C GLU A 481 -33.00 -33.82 -36.57
N SER A 482 -34.30 -34.03 -36.33
CA SER A 482 -34.92 -35.35 -36.41
C SER A 482 -34.88 -35.91 -37.84
N ASP A 483 -35.22 -35.11 -38.84
CA ASP A 483 -35.28 -35.54 -40.24
C ASP A 483 -33.87 -35.84 -40.79
N THR A 484 -32.86 -35.06 -40.40
CA THR A 484 -31.46 -35.33 -40.76
C THR A 484 -30.90 -36.58 -40.06
N LEU A 485 -31.28 -36.86 -38.81
CA LEU A 485 -30.94 -38.12 -38.13
C LEU A 485 -31.60 -39.34 -38.80
N VAL A 486 -32.85 -39.22 -39.25
CA VAL A 486 -33.54 -40.28 -40.02
C VAL A 486 -32.81 -40.56 -41.35
N GLN A 487 -32.46 -39.51 -42.11
CA GLN A 487 -31.69 -39.65 -43.35
C GLN A 487 -30.31 -40.28 -43.11
N MET A 488 -29.60 -39.88 -42.05
CA MET A 488 -28.32 -40.49 -41.67
C MET A 488 -28.47 -41.99 -41.40
N ASN A 489 -29.53 -42.41 -40.70
CA ASN A 489 -29.77 -43.83 -40.42
C ASN A 489 -30.15 -44.62 -41.68
N GLN A 490 -30.97 -44.05 -42.57
CA GLN A 490 -31.23 -44.64 -43.90
C GLN A 490 -29.93 -44.86 -44.68
N TYR A 491 -29.03 -43.86 -44.74
CA TYR A 491 -27.74 -44.04 -45.41
C TYR A 491 -26.81 -45.07 -44.73
N LYS A 492 -26.92 -45.27 -43.41
CA LYS A 492 -26.20 -46.36 -42.71
C LYS A 492 -26.77 -47.73 -43.07
N GLU A 493 -28.09 -47.88 -43.12
CA GLU A 493 -28.74 -49.12 -43.55
C GLU A 493 -28.42 -49.45 -45.02
N GLU A 494 -28.43 -48.45 -45.91
CA GLU A 494 -28.03 -48.61 -47.30
C GLU A 494 -26.55 -49.00 -47.44
N ALA A 495 -25.65 -48.34 -46.71
CA ALA A 495 -24.23 -48.69 -46.68
C ALA A 495 -24.00 -50.12 -46.15
N PHE A 496 -24.74 -50.55 -45.12
CA PHE A 496 -24.66 -51.92 -44.60
C PHE A 496 -25.20 -52.95 -45.60
N ARG A 497 -26.29 -52.63 -46.31
CA ARG A 497 -26.85 -53.44 -47.41
C ARG A 497 -25.86 -53.56 -48.58
N LEU A 498 -25.20 -52.46 -48.95
CA LEU A 498 -24.16 -52.43 -49.99
C LEU A 498 -22.93 -53.25 -49.57
N ALA A 499 -22.41 -53.06 -48.36
CA ALA A 499 -21.28 -53.83 -47.83
C ALA A 499 -21.61 -55.35 -47.77
N SER A 500 -22.82 -55.72 -47.35
CA SER A 500 -23.29 -57.11 -47.38
C SER A 500 -23.33 -57.67 -48.81
N LYS A 501 -23.80 -56.88 -49.79
CA LYS A 501 -23.81 -57.27 -51.21
C LYS A 501 -22.40 -57.42 -51.78
N CYS A 502 -21.46 -56.52 -51.48
CA CYS A 502 -20.06 -56.67 -51.85
C CYS A 502 -19.47 -57.95 -51.27
N ARG A 503 -19.73 -58.24 -49.99
CA ARG A 503 -19.23 -59.45 -49.31
C ARG A 503 -19.77 -60.76 -49.89
N ILE A 504 -21.00 -60.75 -50.43
CA ILE A 504 -21.56 -61.88 -51.18
C ILE A 504 -20.84 -62.05 -52.53
N LEU A 505 -20.62 -60.95 -53.26
CA LEU A 505 -19.90 -60.97 -54.55
C LEU A 505 -18.42 -61.37 -54.39
N GLU A 506 -17.77 -60.97 -53.28
CA GLU A 506 -16.44 -61.43 -52.88
C GLU A 506 -16.43 -62.95 -52.66
N GLN A 507 -17.40 -63.49 -51.91
CA GLN A 507 -17.53 -64.95 -51.70
C GLN A 507 -17.94 -65.73 -52.96
N GLU A 508 -18.57 -65.09 -53.94
CA GLU A 508 -18.87 -65.70 -55.24
C GLU A 508 -17.62 -65.72 -56.13
N LEU A 509 -16.83 -64.64 -56.15
CA LEU A 509 -15.52 -64.58 -56.82
C LEU A 509 -14.53 -65.59 -56.22
N GLU A 510 -14.47 -65.72 -54.90
CA GLU A 510 -13.55 -66.64 -54.20
C GLU A 510 -13.91 -68.13 -54.46
N LYS A 511 -15.19 -68.46 -54.67
CA LYS A 511 -15.62 -69.79 -55.14
C LYS A 511 -15.23 -70.01 -56.61
N LEU A 512 -15.44 -69.01 -57.46
CA LEU A 512 -15.11 -69.08 -58.88
C LEU A 512 -13.60 -69.17 -59.16
N THR A 513 -12.74 -68.69 -58.24
CA THR A 513 -11.27 -68.88 -58.33
C THR A 513 -10.79 -70.18 -57.67
N GLY A 514 -11.49 -70.69 -56.65
CA GLY A 514 -11.13 -71.97 -56.00
C GLY A 514 -11.28 -73.21 -56.88
N ASP A 515 -12.41 -73.35 -57.58
CA ASP A 515 -12.74 -74.57 -58.34
C ASP A 515 -12.00 -74.70 -59.69
N ALA A 516 -11.21 -73.69 -60.10
CA ALA A 516 -10.55 -73.63 -61.40
C ALA A 516 -9.36 -74.61 -61.60
N SER A 517 -9.14 -75.55 -60.67
CA SER A 517 -7.88 -76.31 -60.56
C SER A 517 -7.97 -77.84 -60.74
N SER A 518 -9.15 -78.45 -60.92
CA SER A 518 -9.23 -79.92 -61.11
C SER A 518 -10.42 -80.50 -61.90
N SER A 519 -10.45 -80.32 -63.23
CA SER A 519 -10.97 -81.36 -64.14
C SER A 519 -10.45 -81.21 -65.57
N ARG A 520 -10.34 -82.33 -66.30
CA ARG A 520 -10.00 -82.39 -67.73
C ARG A 520 -10.97 -83.34 -68.45
N LYS A 521 -11.16 -83.07 -69.75
CA LYS A 521 -11.64 -83.95 -70.85
C LYS A 521 -13.13 -83.94 -71.23
N ASP A 522 -13.30 -84.25 -72.52
CA ASP A 522 -14.44 -84.85 -73.21
C ASP A 522 -15.81 -84.14 -73.15
N SER A 523 -16.09 -83.35 -74.19
CA SER A 523 -16.87 -83.90 -75.32
C SER A 523 -16.81 -83.00 -76.57
N ASP A 524 -16.29 -83.56 -77.68
CA ASP A 524 -16.35 -82.98 -79.03
C ASP A 524 -17.31 -83.81 -79.90
N ARG A 525 -18.29 -83.16 -80.57
CA ARG A 525 -18.78 -83.46 -81.95
C ARG A 525 -20.15 -82.89 -82.31
N SER A 526 -20.26 -82.49 -83.59
CA SER A 526 -21.51 -82.39 -84.39
C SER A 526 -22.52 -81.30 -84.00
N ILE A 527 -23.36 -80.79 -84.89
CA ILE A 527 -23.83 -81.33 -86.19
C ILE A 527 -23.55 -80.38 -87.36
N THR A 528 -23.18 -80.94 -88.51
CA THR A 528 -23.25 -80.28 -89.83
C THR A 528 -24.18 -81.06 -90.78
N ALA A 529 -24.58 -80.40 -91.89
CA ALA A 529 -25.35 -80.91 -93.03
C ALA A 529 -26.89 -81.05 -92.89
N GLY A 530 -27.59 -80.88 -94.02
CA GLY A 530 -29.07 -80.89 -94.13
C GLY A 530 -29.64 -79.69 -94.92
N SER A 531 -29.14 -79.38 -96.12
CA SER A 531 -29.45 -80.02 -97.41
C SER A 531 -30.81 -79.60 -98.04
N ARG A 532 -30.83 -79.48 -99.37
CA ARG A 532 -31.90 -78.87 -100.17
C ARG A 532 -33.16 -79.76 -100.27
N ARG A 533 -34.37 -79.17 -100.24
CA ARG A 533 -35.41 -79.36 -101.31
C ARG A 533 -36.63 -78.44 -101.17
N ARG A 534 -37.27 -78.20 -102.33
CA ARG A 534 -38.48 -77.41 -102.59
C ARG A 534 -39.71 -77.90 -101.80
N SER A 535 -40.65 -77.00 -101.44
CA SER A 535 -41.97 -76.85 -102.12
C SER A 535 -43.11 -76.38 -101.21
N SER A 536 -43.99 -75.50 -101.73
CA SER A 536 -45.31 -75.10 -101.19
C SER A 536 -45.33 -74.13 -99.99
N GLY A 537 -46.36 -73.27 -99.92
CA GLY A 537 -46.65 -72.41 -98.77
C GLY A 537 -46.58 -70.89 -99.04
N THR A 538 -47.67 -70.28 -99.50
CA THR A 538 -47.82 -68.79 -99.48
C THR A 538 -48.14 -68.24 -98.08
N ASP A 539 -48.29 -69.12 -97.09
CA ASP A 539 -48.62 -68.77 -95.70
C ASP A 539 -47.39 -68.60 -94.79
N ASP A 540 -46.24 -69.20 -95.14
CA ASP A 540 -45.01 -69.14 -94.34
C ASP A 540 -44.54 -67.69 -94.13
N HIS A 541 -44.47 -66.89 -95.20
CA HIS A 541 -44.09 -65.47 -95.09
C HIS A 541 -45.06 -64.64 -94.24
N ARG A 542 -46.30 -65.11 -94.00
CA ARG A 542 -47.25 -64.44 -93.11
C ARG A 542 -47.00 -64.78 -91.64
N GLN A 543 -46.55 -66.01 -91.34
CA GLN A 543 -46.06 -66.36 -90.01
C GLN A 543 -44.68 -65.74 -89.71
N GLU A 544 -43.79 -65.71 -90.71
CA GLU A 544 -42.48 -65.06 -90.63
C GLU A 544 -42.62 -63.54 -90.41
N ALA A 545 -43.53 -62.88 -91.13
CA ALA A 545 -43.85 -61.46 -90.89
C ALA A 545 -44.42 -61.22 -89.47
N ALA A 546 -45.38 -62.04 -89.01
CA ALA A 546 -45.95 -61.91 -87.67
C ALA A 546 -44.90 -62.14 -86.56
N PHE A 547 -44.00 -63.10 -86.74
CA PHE A 547 -42.88 -63.35 -85.82
C PHE A 547 -41.87 -62.20 -85.82
N LEU A 548 -41.64 -61.55 -86.97
CA LEU A 548 -40.81 -60.35 -87.05
C LEU A 548 -41.50 -59.12 -86.42
N GLU A 549 -42.81 -58.96 -86.56
CA GLU A 549 -43.58 -57.91 -85.88
C GLU A 549 -43.55 -58.09 -84.35
N ASP A 550 -43.80 -59.29 -83.84
CA ASP A 550 -43.72 -59.61 -82.41
C ASP A 550 -42.30 -59.43 -81.84
N LYS A 551 -41.28 -59.80 -82.62
CA LYS A 551 -39.87 -59.56 -82.28
C LYS A 551 -39.48 -58.09 -82.34
N ILE A 552 -40.03 -57.30 -83.26
CA ILE A 552 -39.86 -55.84 -83.31
C ILE A 552 -40.54 -55.19 -82.10
N PHE A 553 -41.74 -55.65 -81.72
CA PHE A 553 -42.43 -55.17 -80.51
C PHE A 553 -41.63 -55.47 -79.24
N GLY A 554 -41.14 -56.71 -79.08
CA GLY A 554 -40.25 -57.09 -77.97
C GLY A 554 -38.94 -56.29 -77.93
N LEU A 555 -38.35 -55.96 -79.09
CA LEU A 555 -37.17 -55.08 -79.16
C LEU A 555 -37.50 -53.61 -78.88
N GLN A 556 -38.68 -53.12 -79.23
CA GLN A 556 -39.15 -51.78 -78.86
C GLN A 556 -39.41 -51.66 -77.36
N GLN A 557 -40.03 -52.68 -76.75
CA GLN A 557 -40.21 -52.74 -75.30
C GLN A 557 -38.85 -52.81 -74.58
N ALA A 558 -37.95 -53.72 -74.98
CA ALA A 558 -36.62 -53.82 -74.39
C ALA A 558 -35.78 -52.53 -74.58
N LYS A 559 -36.00 -51.78 -75.67
CA LYS A 559 -35.41 -50.45 -75.84
C LYS A 559 -36.01 -49.43 -74.86
N LEU A 560 -37.33 -49.42 -74.67
CA LEU A 560 -37.98 -48.51 -73.72
C LEU A 560 -37.49 -48.77 -72.29
N GLU A 561 -37.43 -50.03 -71.88
CA GLU A 561 -36.88 -50.46 -70.59
C GLU A 561 -35.39 -50.09 -70.42
N ALA A 562 -34.62 -50.02 -71.51
CA ALA A 562 -33.24 -49.55 -71.49
C ALA A 562 -33.13 -48.01 -71.44
N ASP A 563 -33.96 -47.29 -72.20
CA ASP A 563 -34.01 -45.82 -72.20
C ASP A 563 -34.44 -45.29 -70.81
N ASP A 564 -35.46 -45.90 -70.20
CA ASP A 564 -35.91 -45.59 -68.82
C ASP A 564 -34.78 -45.83 -67.81
N ARG A 565 -34.09 -46.97 -67.90
CA ARG A 565 -32.98 -47.32 -67.01
C ARG A 565 -31.76 -46.40 -67.17
N VAL A 566 -31.52 -45.87 -68.36
CA VAL A 566 -30.54 -44.78 -68.56
C VAL A 566 -31.02 -43.49 -67.88
N ALA A 567 -32.31 -43.16 -67.98
CA ALA A 567 -32.88 -41.97 -67.33
C ALA A 567 -32.94 -42.08 -65.78
N GLU A 568 -32.93 -43.30 -65.21
CA GLU A 568 -32.67 -43.54 -63.78
C GLU A 568 -31.19 -43.31 -63.44
N LEU A 569 -30.27 -43.95 -64.16
CA LEU A 569 -28.82 -43.82 -63.92
C LEU A 569 -28.32 -42.37 -64.09
N GLU A 570 -28.90 -41.59 -65.00
CA GLU A 570 -28.60 -40.15 -65.11
C GLU A 570 -29.09 -39.34 -63.91
N ARG A 571 -30.23 -39.71 -63.30
CA ARG A 571 -30.71 -39.09 -62.04
C ARG A 571 -29.82 -39.45 -60.87
N GLU A 572 -29.45 -40.73 -60.71
CA GLU A 572 -28.52 -41.18 -59.67
C GLU A 572 -27.17 -40.48 -59.81
N LYS A 573 -26.59 -40.44 -61.02
CA LYS A 573 -25.34 -39.72 -61.31
C LYS A 573 -25.43 -38.24 -60.95
N LYS A 574 -26.57 -37.57 -61.24
CA LYS A 574 -26.77 -36.16 -60.92
C LYS A 574 -26.92 -35.92 -59.41
N GLN A 575 -27.61 -36.80 -58.69
CA GLN A 575 -27.71 -36.77 -57.23
C GLN A 575 -26.36 -37.01 -56.57
N LEU A 576 -25.57 -37.97 -57.05
CA LEU A 576 -24.21 -38.24 -56.58
C LEU A 576 -23.26 -37.06 -56.83
N SER A 577 -23.33 -36.40 -57.99
CA SER A 577 -22.54 -35.18 -58.27
C SER A 577 -22.84 -34.08 -57.24
N ALA A 578 -24.12 -33.76 -57.04
CA ALA A 578 -24.55 -32.76 -56.07
C ALA A 578 -24.12 -33.12 -54.63
N ARG A 579 -24.15 -34.41 -54.27
CA ARG A 579 -23.69 -34.88 -52.96
C ARG A 579 -22.17 -34.80 -52.79
N CYS A 580 -21.39 -35.02 -53.84
CA CYS A 580 -19.94 -34.78 -53.84
C CYS A 580 -19.62 -33.28 -53.72
N GLU A 581 -20.42 -32.41 -54.34
CA GLU A 581 -20.29 -30.95 -54.22
C GLU A 581 -20.61 -30.46 -52.79
N THR A 582 -21.67 -30.95 -52.15
CA THR A 582 -21.97 -30.61 -50.74
C THR A 582 -20.90 -31.12 -49.79
N LEU A 583 -20.46 -32.38 -49.92
CA LEU A 583 -19.37 -32.95 -49.11
C LEU A 583 -18.04 -32.19 -49.29
N SER A 584 -17.77 -31.67 -50.49
CA SER A 584 -16.60 -30.82 -50.74
C SER A 584 -16.71 -29.46 -50.04
N SER A 585 -17.90 -28.86 -50.03
CA SER A 585 -18.20 -27.62 -49.29
C SER A 585 -18.08 -27.83 -47.77
N GLU A 586 -18.64 -28.93 -47.26
CA GLU A 586 -18.54 -29.34 -45.85
C GLU A 586 -17.10 -29.60 -45.43
N ALA A 587 -16.28 -30.24 -46.28
CA ALA A 587 -14.85 -30.44 -46.05
C ALA A 587 -14.09 -29.10 -45.98
N GLY A 588 -14.42 -28.14 -46.85
CA GLY A 588 -13.88 -26.78 -46.79
C GLY A 588 -14.27 -26.04 -45.51
N SER A 589 -15.55 -26.14 -45.10
CA SER A 589 -16.04 -25.61 -43.82
C SER A 589 -15.33 -26.24 -42.62
N CYS A 590 -15.11 -27.56 -42.63
CA CYS A 590 -14.35 -28.27 -41.62
C CYS A 590 -12.88 -27.85 -41.56
N ALA A 591 -12.26 -27.51 -42.70
CA ALA A 591 -10.90 -26.97 -42.74
C ALA A 591 -10.83 -25.55 -42.14
N ALA A 592 -11.81 -24.68 -42.44
CA ALA A 592 -11.93 -23.36 -41.81
C ALA A 592 -12.17 -23.46 -40.30
N LEU A 593 -13.02 -24.38 -39.84
CA LEU A 593 -13.24 -24.66 -38.41
C LEU A 593 -11.97 -25.17 -37.72
N LYS A 594 -11.17 -26.04 -38.36
CA LYS A 594 -9.87 -26.48 -37.82
C LYS A 594 -8.87 -25.32 -37.68
N LEU A 595 -8.81 -24.42 -38.67
CA LEU A 595 -7.98 -23.22 -38.62
C LEU A 595 -8.41 -22.27 -37.49
N GLU A 596 -9.72 -22.07 -37.30
CA GLU A 596 -10.22 -21.26 -36.19
C GLU A 596 -9.96 -21.91 -34.83
N VAL A 597 -10.09 -23.24 -34.71
CA VAL A 597 -9.74 -23.97 -33.47
C VAL A 597 -8.26 -23.84 -33.11
N GLU A 598 -7.34 -23.99 -34.07
CA GLU A 598 -5.91 -23.75 -33.82
C GLU A 598 -5.62 -22.28 -33.47
N LYS A 599 -6.29 -21.32 -34.12
CA LYS A 599 -6.21 -19.89 -33.77
C LYS A 599 -6.71 -19.60 -32.34
N GLN A 600 -7.83 -20.20 -31.91
CA GLN A 600 -8.33 -20.07 -30.54
C GLN A 600 -7.39 -20.75 -29.52
N LYS A 601 -6.73 -21.85 -29.90
CA LYS A 601 -5.72 -22.54 -29.09
C LYS A 601 -4.45 -21.70 -28.89
N PHE A 602 -3.99 -20.98 -29.92
CA PHE A 602 -2.91 -19.97 -29.77
C PHE A 602 -3.33 -18.82 -28.85
N LEU A 603 -4.53 -18.24 -29.05
CA LEU A 603 -5.05 -17.18 -28.19
C LEU A 603 -5.20 -17.62 -26.72
N LEU A 604 -5.64 -18.86 -26.47
CA LEU A 604 -5.70 -19.45 -25.14
C LEU A 604 -4.29 -19.62 -24.54
N GLN A 605 -3.31 -20.05 -25.32
CA GLN A 605 -1.93 -20.21 -24.84
C GLN A 605 -1.29 -18.87 -24.48
N ASP A 606 -1.55 -17.79 -25.25
CA ASP A 606 -1.05 -16.46 -24.93
C ASP A 606 -1.79 -15.84 -23.73
N ALA A 607 -3.10 -16.07 -23.60
CA ALA A 607 -3.84 -15.70 -22.39
C ALA A 607 -3.31 -16.45 -21.14
N GLN A 608 -2.91 -17.72 -21.27
CA GLN A 608 -2.27 -18.47 -20.19
C GLN A 608 -0.90 -17.88 -19.81
N LYS A 609 -0.03 -17.57 -20.78
CA LYS A 609 1.26 -16.89 -20.55
C LYS A 609 1.07 -15.55 -19.84
N GLU A 610 0.05 -14.77 -20.23
CA GLU A 610 -0.26 -13.50 -19.59
C GLU A 610 -0.80 -13.67 -18.17
N CYS A 611 -1.64 -14.69 -17.91
CA CYS A 611 -2.03 -15.05 -16.55
C CYS A 611 -0.82 -15.48 -15.69
N GLU A 612 0.17 -16.18 -16.24
CA GLU A 612 1.42 -16.53 -15.54
C GLU A 612 2.35 -15.33 -15.33
N ARG A 613 2.36 -14.37 -16.26
CA ARG A 613 3.05 -13.09 -16.09
C ARG A 613 2.41 -12.26 -14.98
N LEU A 614 1.08 -12.17 -14.95
CA LEU A 614 0.32 -11.49 -13.91
C LEU A 614 0.46 -12.16 -12.54
N LYS A 615 0.52 -13.50 -12.47
CA LYS A 615 0.83 -14.23 -11.23
C LYS A 615 2.22 -13.88 -10.69
N ARG A 616 3.25 -13.86 -11.55
CA ARG A 616 4.62 -13.44 -11.17
C ARG A 616 4.64 -11.99 -10.68
N LEU A 617 4.04 -11.07 -11.44
CA LEU A 617 3.95 -9.66 -11.07
C LEU A 617 3.19 -9.45 -9.74
N TYR A 618 2.15 -10.24 -9.47
CA TYR A 618 1.45 -10.22 -8.19
C TYR A 618 2.33 -10.72 -7.04
N ILE A 619 3.10 -11.79 -7.24
CA ILE A 619 4.06 -12.30 -6.26
C ILE A 619 5.13 -11.22 -5.98
N GLU A 620 5.75 -10.65 -7.01
CA GLU A 620 6.73 -9.56 -6.92
C GLU A 620 6.18 -8.35 -6.14
N VAL A 621 4.99 -7.86 -6.51
CA VAL A 621 4.33 -6.73 -5.83
C VAL A 621 3.95 -7.08 -4.39
N SER A 622 3.55 -8.32 -4.11
CA SER A 622 3.26 -8.78 -2.74
C SER A 622 4.52 -8.86 -1.88
N GLY A 623 5.63 -9.36 -2.43
CA GLY A 623 6.94 -9.40 -1.76
C GLY A 623 7.47 -7.99 -1.47
N ALA A 624 7.45 -7.10 -2.46
CA ALA A 624 7.85 -5.70 -2.29
C ALA A 624 6.97 -4.96 -1.27
N LYS A 625 5.67 -5.25 -1.21
CA LYS A 625 4.76 -4.72 -0.18
C LYS A 625 5.13 -5.23 1.23
N GLU A 626 5.49 -6.50 1.37
CA GLU A 626 5.99 -7.01 2.65
C GLU A 626 7.35 -6.42 3.03
N GLU A 627 8.27 -6.27 2.07
CA GLU A 627 9.58 -5.63 2.24
C GLU A 627 9.41 -4.22 2.80
N LEU A 628 8.63 -3.37 2.11
CA LEU A 628 8.27 -2.03 2.58
C LEU A 628 7.53 -2.04 3.93
N GLY A 629 6.77 -3.10 4.22
CA GLY A 629 6.15 -3.32 5.52
C GLY A 629 7.16 -3.57 6.65
N ARG A 630 8.18 -4.40 6.38
CA ARG A 630 9.31 -4.68 7.29
C ARG A 630 10.16 -3.42 7.49
N GLU A 631 10.47 -2.70 6.41
CA GLU A 631 11.19 -1.42 6.45
C GLU A 631 10.44 -0.36 7.25
N LEU A 632 9.15 -0.13 6.99
CA LEU A 632 8.32 0.81 7.76
C LEU A 632 8.18 0.41 9.23
N SER A 633 8.10 -0.88 9.54
CA SER A 633 8.11 -1.36 10.92
C SER A 633 9.46 -1.12 11.61
N THR A 634 10.57 -1.28 10.87
CA THR A 634 11.93 -1.03 11.36
C THR A 634 12.21 0.46 11.55
N LEU A 635 11.76 1.31 10.64
CA LEU A 635 11.85 2.77 10.78
C LEU A 635 11.03 3.26 11.98
N ARG A 636 9.81 2.73 12.18
CA ARG A 636 8.99 3.04 13.37
C ARG A 636 9.63 2.57 14.66
N SER A 637 10.24 1.38 14.69
CA SER A 637 10.96 0.91 15.89
C SER A 637 12.20 1.78 16.16
N GLN A 638 12.95 2.17 15.13
CA GLN A 638 14.08 3.09 15.27
C GLN A 638 13.68 4.49 15.72
N ASP A 639 12.61 5.08 15.17
CA ASP A 639 12.19 6.43 15.54
C ASP A 639 11.55 6.47 16.93
N SER A 640 10.78 5.45 17.31
CA SER A 640 10.33 5.30 18.71
C SER A 640 11.49 5.05 19.68
N ALA A 641 12.51 4.26 19.31
CA ALA A 641 13.72 4.07 20.11
C ALA A 641 14.55 5.36 20.25
N LYS A 642 14.71 6.14 19.17
CA LYS A 642 15.33 7.48 19.22
C LYS A 642 14.54 8.42 20.12
N GLN A 643 13.21 8.43 20.03
CA GLN A 643 12.35 9.27 20.86
C GLN A 643 12.41 8.87 22.35
N ILE A 644 12.47 7.57 22.64
CA ILE A 644 12.72 7.05 23.99
C ILE A 644 14.11 7.46 24.48
N ALA A 645 15.16 7.34 23.66
CA ALA A 645 16.52 7.74 24.02
C ALA A 645 16.64 9.25 24.31
N VAL A 646 16.01 10.11 23.51
CA VAL A 646 15.94 11.56 23.75
C VAL A 646 15.17 11.89 25.04
N LEU A 647 14.08 11.17 25.32
CA LEU A 647 13.35 11.33 26.58
C LEU A 647 14.17 10.84 27.79
N GLN A 648 14.93 9.75 27.66
CA GLN A 648 15.86 9.26 28.67
C GLN A 648 17.00 10.26 28.93
N GLU A 649 17.58 10.84 27.87
CA GLU A 649 18.60 11.89 28.01
C GLU A 649 18.04 13.15 28.67
N GLN A 650 16.80 13.56 28.35
CA GLN A 650 16.11 14.64 29.05
C GLN A 650 15.86 14.32 30.53
N VAL A 651 15.43 13.10 30.87
CA VAL A 651 15.26 12.67 32.27
C VAL A 651 16.59 12.71 33.02
N VAL A 652 17.66 12.12 32.49
CA VAL A 652 19.00 12.15 33.13
C VAL A 652 19.56 13.58 33.25
N SER A 653 19.25 14.46 32.30
CA SER A 653 19.60 15.88 32.38
C SER A 653 18.83 16.60 33.50
N LEU A 654 17.53 16.34 33.63
CA LEU A 654 16.69 16.88 34.69
C LEU A 654 17.06 16.32 36.07
N GLU A 655 17.41 15.04 36.17
CA GLU A 655 17.93 14.41 37.40
C GLU A 655 19.25 15.07 37.85
N ARG A 656 20.17 15.33 36.92
CA ARG A 656 21.40 16.09 37.22
C ARG A 656 21.11 17.52 37.66
N ALA A 657 20.17 18.21 37.00
CA ALA A 657 19.76 19.55 37.39
C ALA A 657 19.12 19.57 38.79
N LEU A 658 18.30 18.57 39.12
CA LEU A 658 17.71 18.36 40.44
C LEU A 658 18.80 18.13 41.50
N GLN A 659 19.74 17.21 41.26
CA GLN A 659 20.85 16.93 42.19
C GLN A 659 21.74 18.16 42.42
N LEU A 660 21.98 18.98 41.39
CA LEU A 660 22.68 20.25 41.51
C LEU A 660 21.89 21.29 42.33
N ALA A 661 20.56 21.33 42.18
CA ALA A 661 19.69 22.18 42.99
C ALA A 661 19.63 21.71 44.46
N GLU A 662 19.55 20.40 44.71
CA GLU A 662 19.59 19.80 46.06
C GLU A 662 20.94 20.03 46.76
N LEU A 663 22.06 19.91 46.04
CA LEU A 663 23.39 20.24 46.56
C LEU A 663 23.47 21.72 46.92
N LYS A 664 23.08 22.63 46.02
CA LYS A 664 23.04 24.07 46.30
C LYS A 664 22.15 24.42 47.48
N ALA A 665 20.97 23.78 47.59
CA ALA A 665 20.07 23.96 48.72
C ALA A 665 20.64 23.42 50.04
N SER A 666 21.38 22.30 50.01
CA SER A 666 22.09 21.75 51.17
C SER A 666 23.25 22.65 51.61
N GLU A 667 23.99 23.25 50.67
CA GLU A 667 25.05 24.21 50.94
C GLU A 667 24.49 25.53 51.50
N LEU A 668 23.39 26.04 50.94
CA LEU A 668 22.65 27.18 51.50
C LEU A 668 22.15 26.89 52.92
N GLY A 669 21.59 25.69 53.16
CA GLY A 669 21.18 25.26 54.49
C GLY A 669 22.34 25.28 55.49
N LYS A 670 23.48 24.66 55.14
CA LYS A 670 24.69 24.66 55.98
C LYS A 670 25.26 26.06 56.23
N LEU A 671 25.18 26.96 55.25
CA LEU A 671 25.57 28.36 55.43
C LEU A 671 24.63 29.07 56.40
N LEU A 672 23.32 28.86 56.28
CA LEU A 672 22.30 29.50 57.12
C LEU A 672 22.32 28.96 58.55
N ASP A 673 22.54 27.65 58.74
CA ASP A 673 22.81 27.03 60.04
C ASP A 673 24.09 27.59 60.67
N LYS A 674 25.17 27.76 59.88
CA LYS A 674 26.42 28.34 60.36
C LYS A 674 26.26 29.81 60.76
N GLU A 675 25.53 30.59 59.98
CA GLU A 675 25.21 31.98 60.30
C GLU A 675 24.34 32.09 61.56
N LYS A 676 23.38 31.17 61.73
CA LYS A 676 22.59 31.03 62.95
C LYS A 676 23.48 30.70 64.15
N THR A 677 24.42 29.75 64.04
CA THR A 677 25.37 29.47 65.15
C THR A 677 26.28 30.65 65.44
N ASN A 678 26.76 31.37 64.42
CA ASN A 678 27.55 32.60 64.60
C ASN A 678 26.74 33.67 65.35
N HIS A 679 25.46 33.86 65.00
CA HIS A 679 24.58 34.81 65.69
C HIS A 679 24.21 34.36 67.10
N GLU A 680 24.01 33.06 67.36
CA GLU A 680 23.81 32.55 68.72
C GLU A 680 25.06 32.68 69.59
N GLU A 681 26.26 32.48 69.03
CA GLU A 681 27.53 32.75 69.72
C GLU A 681 27.74 34.24 69.95
N LEU A 682 27.41 35.11 68.99
CA LEU A 682 27.49 36.56 69.15
C LEU A 682 26.49 37.06 70.22
N LEU A 683 25.27 36.53 70.25
CA LEU A 683 24.29 36.79 71.31
C LEU A 683 24.77 36.28 72.68
N LYS A 684 25.42 35.11 72.73
CA LYS A 684 26.07 34.59 73.95
C LYS A 684 27.24 35.48 74.39
N GLN A 685 28.04 36.03 73.47
CA GLN A 685 29.11 36.99 73.79
C GLN A 685 28.56 38.34 74.27
N VAL A 686 27.49 38.85 73.67
CA VAL A 686 26.82 40.11 74.10
C VAL A 686 26.15 39.94 75.46
N THR A 687 25.55 38.79 75.76
CA THR A 687 24.96 38.52 77.08
C THR A 687 26.01 38.20 78.15
N ALA A 688 27.06 37.44 77.85
CA ALA A 688 28.17 37.18 78.77
C ALA A 688 29.02 38.44 79.04
N GLY A 689 29.25 39.28 78.01
CA GLY A 689 29.95 40.55 78.13
C GLY A 689 29.21 41.60 78.98
N GLY A 690 27.94 41.36 79.30
CA GLY A 690 27.15 42.19 80.22
C GLY A 690 27.45 41.98 81.71
N SER A 691 28.25 40.98 82.08
CA SER A 691 28.50 40.63 83.49
C SER A 691 29.96 40.29 83.81
N THR A 692 30.51 40.99 84.81
CA THR A 692 31.72 40.64 85.61
C THR A 692 33.02 40.33 84.86
N GLY A 693 34.02 41.20 85.03
CA GLY A 693 35.43 40.85 84.75
C GLY A 693 36.14 40.20 85.94
N SER A 694 37.48 40.18 85.86
CA SER A 694 38.47 39.83 86.92
C SER A 694 39.25 38.51 86.72
N SER A 695 40.59 38.65 86.70
CA SER A 695 41.61 37.76 87.30
C SER A 695 42.17 36.49 86.60
N THR A 696 43.48 36.59 86.32
CA THR A 696 44.60 35.68 86.71
C THR A 696 44.83 34.29 86.07
N ASN A 697 45.95 34.22 85.34
CA ASN A 697 47.15 33.36 85.51
C ASN A 697 47.16 31.81 85.49
N ASP A 698 48.20 31.33 84.79
CA ASP A 698 49.07 30.17 85.06
C ASP A 698 48.53 28.73 84.97
N GLY A 699 49.46 27.80 84.66
CA GLY A 699 49.20 26.37 84.54
C GLY A 699 50.48 25.53 84.58
N LYS A 700 50.35 24.19 84.47
CA LYS A 700 51.51 23.28 84.38
C LYS A 700 51.14 21.90 83.80
N ALA A 701 52.07 21.31 83.04
CA ALA A 701 52.14 19.89 82.68
C ALA A 701 52.80 19.08 83.85
N PRO A 702 53.15 17.77 83.79
CA PRO A 702 53.28 16.80 82.65
C PRO A 702 52.68 15.39 83.02
N PRO A 703 53.10 14.18 82.51
CA PRO A 703 54.11 13.84 81.48
C PRO A 703 53.81 12.70 80.46
N SER A 704 54.57 12.74 79.36
CA SER A 704 55.19 11.64 78.59
C SER A 704 54.43 10.38 78.14
N SER A 705 54.38 10.14 76.81
CA SER A 705 54.69 8.82 76.23
C SER A 705 55.09 8.87 74.73
N GLY A 706 56.14 8.12 74.38
CA GLY A 706 56.23 7.32 73.14
C GLY A 706 56.09 7.96 71.74
N SER A 707 57.20 8.44 71.18
CA SER A 707 57.74 8.03 69.86
C SER A 707 56.82 7.92 68.60
N ALA A 708 55.70 8.64 68.51
CA ALA A 708 54.79 8.62 67.34
C ALA A 708 54.57 10.01 66.71
N SER A 709 55.50 10.95 66.93
CA SER A 709 55.27 12.38 66.67
C SER A 709 55.46 12.81 65.21
N CYS A 710 56.36 12.17 64.45
CA CYS A 710 56.78 12.71 63.14
C CYS A 710 55.74 12.48 62.03
N THR A 711 55.18 11.27 61.91
CA THR A 711 54.08 11.00 60.97
C THR A 711 52.87 11.87 61.27
N LYS A 712 52.43 11.96 62.53
CA LYS A 712 51.32 12.85 62.91
C LYS A 712 51.56 14.32 62.57
N CYS A 713 52.79 14.81 62.60
CA CYS A 713 53.12 16.15 62.12
C CYS A 713 53.10 16.26 60.58
N ILE A 714 53.49 15.22 59.84
CA ILE A 714 53.39 15.17 58.36
C ILE A 714 51.93 15.05 57.90
N ASP A 715 51.13 14.23 58.59
CA ASP A 715 49.69 14.09 58.38
C ASP A 715 48.97 15.41 58.71
N ALA A 716 49.32 16.06 59.82
CA ALA A 716 48.81 17.39 60.16
C ALA A 716 49.24 18.46 59.14
N LEU A 717 50.49 18.45 58.66
CA LEU A 717 50.96 19.39 57.64
C LEU A 717 50.28 19.17 56.28
N THR A 718 50.10 17.93 55.85
CA THR A 718 49.35 17.63 54.61
C THR A 718 47.86 17.92 54.76
N GLN A 719 47.28 17.77 55.96
CA GLN A 719 45.91 18.20 56.25
C GLN A 719 45.79 19.73 56.30
N ILE A 720 46.78 20.45 56.85
CA ILE A 720 46.86 21.92 56.80
C ILE A 720 46.96 22.39 55.34
N SER A 721 47.90 21.87 54.54
CA SER A 721 48.02 22.26 53.13
C SER A 721 46.82 21.86 52.28
N LYS A 722 46.11 20.77 52.63
CA LYS A 722 44.81 20.45 52.03
C LYS A 722 43.76 21.52 52.38
N LEU A 723 43.67 21.92 53.65
CA LEU A 723 42.78 23.00 54.10
C LEU A 723 43.17 24.36 53.50
N GLU A 724 44.45 24.65 53.29
CA GLU A 724 44.92 25.85 52.59
C GLU A 724 44.50 25.84 51.11
N ILE A 725 44.63 24.70 50.42
CA ILE A 725 44.17 24.54 49.03
C ILE A 725 42.64 24.63 48.93
N GLU A 726 41.91 24.07 49.89
CA GLU A 726 40.44 24.17 49.97
C GLU A 726 40.00 25.61 50.29
N ASN A 727 40.71 26.33 51.16
CA ASN A 727 40.47 27.74 51.48
C ASN A 727 40.80 28.66 50.29
N LEU A 728 41.90 28.42 49.57
CA LEU A 728 42.23 29.15 48.32
C LEU A 728 41.16 28.94 47.23
N LYS A 729 40.62 27.72 47.10
CA LYS A 729 39.48 27.44 46.20
C LYS A 729 38.22 28.15 46.66
N LEU A 730 37.92 28.15 47.96
CA LEU A 730 36.80 28.88 48.54
C LEU A 730 36.94 30.39 48.27
N GLN A 731 38.13 30.95 48.48
CA GLN A 731 38.45 32.35 48.25
C GLN A 731 38.34 32.73 46.76
N SER A 732 38.75 31.86 45.83
CA SER A 732 38.52 32.09 44.39
C SER A 732 37.03 31.98 44.02
N SER A 733 36.27 31.08 44.65
CA SER A 733 34.84 30.93 44.43
C SER A 733 34.07 32.15 44.94
N CYS A 734 34.34 32.58 46.17
CA CYS A 734 33.78 33.81 46.74
C CYS A 734 34.22 35.06 45.97
N SER A 735 35.45 35.13 45.45
CA SER A 735 35.87 36.22 44.56
C SER A 735 35.09 36.23 43.23
N SER A 736 34.80 35.06 42.66
CA SER A 736 33.96 34.94 41.47
C SER A 736 32.50 35.34 41.76
N GLN A 737 31.93 34.88 42.87
CA GLN A 737 30.58 35.23 43.31
C GLN A 737 30.44 36.72 43.66
N LEU A 738 31.46 37.33 44.27
CA LEU A 738 31.49 38.78 44.52
C LEU A 738 31.55 39.58 43.21
N ARG A 739 32.22 39.05 42.17
CA ARG A 739 32.22 39.66 40.85
C ARG A 739 30.86 39.51 40.16
N GLU A 740 30.26 38.32 40.19
CA GLU A 740 28.91 38.05 39.67
C GLU A 740 27.85 38.93 40.36
N ILE A 741 27.93 39.08 41.70
CA ILE A 741 27.07 40.00 42.48
C ILE A 741 27.33 41.48 42.12
N ALA A 742 28.56 41.86 41.80
CA ALA A 742 28.87 43.22 41.34
C ALA A 742 28.31 43.48 39.93
N GLU A 743 28.48 42.53 39.00
CA GLU A 743 27.93 42.58 37.64
C GLU A 743 26.40 42.62 37.67
N LEU A 744 25.74 41.79 38.48
CA LEU A 744 24.29 41.82 38.68
C LEU A 744 23.81 43.13 39.32
N LYS A 745 24.59 43.76 40.21
CA LYS A 745 24.29 45.10 40.76
C LYS A 745 24.45 46.21 39.73
N VAL A 746 25.44 46.12 38.84
CA VAL A 746 25.58 47.04 37.70
C VAL A 746 24.39 46.90 36.77
N GLN A 747 24.04 45.68 36.35
CA GLN A 747 22.86 45.41 35.52
C GLN A 747 21.56 45.89 36.18
N LEU A 748 21.38 45.70 37.49
CA LEU A 748 20.20 46.19 38.21
C LEU A 748 20.13 47.72 38.24
N ASN A 749 21.26 48.41 38.43
CA ASN A 749 21.33 49.87 38.35
C ASN A 749 21.10 50.40 36.93
N GLU A 750 21.60 49.70 35.90
CA GLU A 750 21.33 50.01 34.50
C GLU A 750 19.84 49.84 34.17
N GLN A 751 19.20 48.76 34.64
CA GLN A 751 17.75 48.57 34.46
C GLN A 751 16.93 49.59 35.27
N ALA A 752 17.38 50.01 36.45
CA ALA A 752 16.74 51.13 37.17
C ALA A 752 16.87 52.46 36.39
N ALA A 753 18.01 52.69 35.74
CA ALA A 753 18.23 53.87 34.89
C ALA A 753 17.41 53.83 33.60
N THR A 754 17.29 52.68 32.92
CA THR A 754 16.42 52.55 31.72
C THR A 754 14.94 52.71 32.10
N VAL A 755 14.49 52.14 33.22
CA VAL A 755 13.12 52.36 33.74
C VAL A 755 12.89 53.84 34.05
N THR A 756 13.86 54.54 34.64
CA THR A 756 13.74 55.99 34.93
C THR A 756 13.67 56.84 33.66
N GLU A 757 14.51 56.55 32.66
CA GLU A 757 14.47 57.18 31.34
C GLU A 757 13.17 56.86 30.57
N LEU A 758 12.62 55.64 30.71
CA LEU A 758 11.33 55.27 30.13
C LEU A 758 10.16 56.02 30.77
N HIS A 759 10.16 56.23 32.09
CA HIS A 759 9.17 57.10 32.74
C HIS A 759 9.29 58.53 32.23
N LYS A 760 10.50 59.11 32.22
CA LYS A 760 10.73 60.46 31.69
C LYS A 760 10.29 60.63 30.23
N ARG A 761 10.43 59.59 29.40
CA ARG A 761 9.89 59.57 28.02
C ARG A 761 8.38 59.44 27.98
N LEU A 762 7.75 58.76 28.94
CA LEU A 762 6.30 58.70 29.09
C LEU A 762 5.74 60.08 29.48
N ASP A 763 6.42 60.78 30.40
CA ASP A 763 6.08 62.13 30.86
C ASP A 763 6.21 63.15 29.71
N LEU A 764 7.36 63.17 29.02
CA LEU A 764 7.57 63.99 27.82
C LEU A 764 6.58 63.65 26.69
N LYS A 765 6.12 62.40 26.60
CA LYS A 765 5.04 62.02 25.66
C LYS A 765 3.69 62.57 26.13
N ALA A 766 3.39 62.55 27.43
CA ALA A 766 2.16 63.13 27.98
C ALA A 766 2.13 64.65 27.77
N GLU A 767 3.23 65.36 28.04
CA GLU A 767 3.38 66.80 27.72
C GLU A 767 3.19 67.07 26.22
N ARG A 768 3.79 66.24 25.36
CA ARG A 768 3.64 66.35 23.90
C ARG A 768 2.19 66.09 23.45
N ASP A 769 1.54 65.09 24.03
CA ASP A 769 0.18 64.70 23.65
C ASP A 769 -0.82 65.77 24.15
N GLN A 770 -0.61 66.35 25.34
CA GLN A 770 -1.30 67.55 25.84
C GLN A 770 -1.07 68.76 24.92
N LEU A 771 0.17 69.06 24.53
CA LEU A 771 0.48 70.13 23.57
C LEU A 771 -0.17 69.90 22.21
N LEU A 772 -0.27 68.64 21.75
CA LEU A 772 -0.99 68.28 20.53
C LEU A 772 -2.49 68.45 20.66
N ASP A 773 -3.08 68.18 21.83
CA ASP A 773 -4.51 68.41 22.08
C ASP A 773 -4.82 69.90 22.25
N GLU A 774 -3.96 70.69 22.92
CA GLU A 774 -4.03 72.15 22.90
C GLU A 774 -3.89 72.72 21.48
N LEU A 775 -3.00 72.18 20.65
CA LEU A 775 -2.84 72.60 19.26
C LEU A 775 -4.04 72.19 18.39
N LYS A 776 -4.67 71.04 18.64
CA LYS A 776 -5.94 70.66 18.01
C LYS A 776 -7.08 71.57 18.45
N GLU A 777 -7.16 71.92 19.73
CA GLU A 777 -8.19 72.83 20.24
C GLU A 777 -7.99 74.24 19.66
N LYS A 778 -6.77 74.78 19.69
CA LYS A 778 -6.42 76.05 19.04
C LYS A 778 -6.66 76.00 17.53
N ALA A 779 -6.37 74.89 16.85
CA ALA A 779 -6.70 74.71 15.43
C ALA A 779 -8.21 74.64 15.18
N ALA A 780 -8.99 73.98 16.04
CA ALA A 780 -10.45 73.95 15.95
C ALA A 780 -11.08 75.32 16.25
N GLN A 781 -10.52 76.09 17.20
CA GLN A 781 -10.84 77.49 17.45
C GLN A 781 -10.48 78.35 16.23
N PHE A 782 -9.32 78.15 15.60
CA PHE A 782 -8.95 78.83 14.35
C PHE A 782 -9.87 78.44 13.17
N GLU A 783 -10.26 77.18 13.02
CA GLU A 783 -11.27 76.78 12.04
C GLU A 783 -12.64 77.42 12.33
N GLN A 784 -13.05 77.50 13.59
CA GLN A 784 -14.27 78.18 14.00
C GLN A 784 -14.20 79.67 13.65
N ILE A 785 -13.06 80.33 13.92
CA ILE A 785 -12.79 81.72 13.56
C ILE A 785 -12.78 81.91 12.04
N ILE A 786 -12.15 81.02 11.28
CA ILE A 786 -12.10 81.08 9.81
C ILE A 786 -13.48 80.85 9.20
N ARG A 787 -14.25 79.86 9.67
CA ARG A 787 -15.65 79.63 9.24
C ARG A 787 -16.54 80.83 9.56
N ASN A 788 -16.35 81.46 10.72
CA ASN A 788 -17.07 82.69 11.10
C ASN A 788 -16.64 83.87 10.22
N GLN A 789 -15.34 84.12 10.03
CA GLN A 789 -14.81 85.23 9.23
C GLN A 789 -15.19 85.11 7.74
N ILE A 790 -15.19 83.91 7.16
CA ILE A 790 -15.69 83.65 5.80
C ILE A 790 -17.21 83.92 5.73
N SER A 791 -17.94 83.74 6.84
CA SER A 791 -19.38 84.01 6.92
C SER A 791 -19.73 85.47 7.22
N THR A 792 -18.79 86.30 7.74
CA THR A 792 -19.08 87.70 8.13
C THR A 792 -18.32 88.77 7.34
N ASN A 793 -17.11 88.50 6.84
CA ASN A 793 -16.20 89.56 6.37
C ASN A 793 -16.04 89.64 4.84
N THR A 794 -17.15 89.81 4.12
CA THR A 794 -17.13 90.56 2.86
C THR A 794 -17.08 92.08 3.13
N SER A 795 -16.10 92.56 3.90
CA SER A 795 -15.84 94.00 4.16
C SER A 795 -14.46 94.31 4.77
N SER A 796 -13.72 95.20 4.10
CA SER A 796 -12.85 96.28 4.63
C SER A 796 -11.69 96.04 5.65
N THR A 797 -10.44 95.98 5.11
CA THR A 797 -9.27 96.89 5.36
C THR A 797 -8.47 97.03 6.69
N THR A 798 -7.15 97.27 6.51
CA THR A 798 -6.15 98.07 7.30
C THR A 798 -5.59 97.63 8.68
N GLY A 799 -4.27 97.91 8.92
CA GLY A 799 -3.72 98.27 10.26
C GLY A 799 -2.29 97.76 10.60
N ASP A 800 -1.35 98.65 10.99
CA ASP A 800 0.09 98.35 11.26
C ASP A 800 0.54 98.42 12.77
N ASN A 801 1.72 97.84 13.06
CA ASN A 801 2.81 98.31 13.98
C ASN A 801 2.80 98.27 15.55
N ALA A 802 3.83 97.57 16.11
CA ALA A 802 4.94 98.05 16.99
C ALA A 802 4.94 98.15 18.58
N SER A 803 5.92 97.42 19.21
CA SER A 803 6.97 97.88 20.19
C SER A 803 6.80 98.00 21.75
N SER A 804 7.88 97.69 22.54
CA SER A 804 8.54 98.54 23.62
C SER A 804 8.98 97.93 25.01
N SER A 805 9.88 98.64 25.75
CA SER A 805 10.28 98.63 27.23
C SER A 805 11.69 98.08 27.72
N SER A 806 12.26 98.61 28.85
CA SER A 806 13.76 98.71 29.14
C SER A 806 14.42 98.46 30.59
N PRO A 807 15.09 99.38 31.40
CA PRO A 807 16.34 99.12 32.23
C PRO A 807 16.29 99.63 33.74
N PRO A 808 17.30 100.21 34.53
CA PRO A 808 18.82 100.29 34.58
C PRO A 808 19.58 100.34 36.02
N GLN A 809 20.96 100.39 36.06
CA GLN A 809 21.89 101.34 36.83
C GLN A 809 22.70 101.06 38.19
N ARG A 810 23.88 101.77 38.40
CA ARG A 810 24.68 102.23 39.66
C ARG A 810 26.09 101.59 39.99
N ARG A 811 27.14 102.14 40.70
CA ARG A 811 27.59 103.51 41.22
C ARG A 811 29.16 103.84 41.33
N GLU A 812 29.74 104.41 42.44
CA GLU A 812 30.93 105.38 42.58
C GLU A 812 31.67 105.34 44.00
N VAL A 813 32.81 105.98 44.50
CA VAL A 813 34.08 106.76 44.11
C VAL A 813 35.00 107.16 45.38
N CYS A 814 36.27 107.69 45.24
CA CYS A 814 37.25 108.38 46.21
C CYS A 814 38.35 107.55 47.01
N SER A 815 39.44 108.04 47.71
CA SER A 815 39.96 109.35 48.29
C SER A 815 41.54 109.47 48.48
N ARG A 816 42.16 110.41 49.29
CA ARG A 816 43.64 110.81 49.35
C ARG A 816 44.20 111.55 50.65
N ASP A 817 45.55 111.63 50.90
CA ASP A 817 46.49 112.78 51.33
C ASP A 817 47.86 112.31 51.98
N GLN A 818 49.03 112.99 52.20
CA GLN A 818 49.67 114.35 52.52
C GLN A 818 50.06 114.60 54.02
N SER A 819 51.10 115.36 54.52
CA SER A 819 52.18 116.33 54.07
C SER A 819 53.50 116.18 54.96
N VAL A 820 54.49 117.04 55.37
CA VAL A 820 54.90 118.51 55.50
C VAL A 820 56.48 118.67 55.63
N GLY A 821 57.09 119.88 55.83
CA GLY A 821 58.54 120.23 56.17
C GLY A 821 58.69 121.22 57.38
N PRO A 822 59.68 122.17 57.56
CA PRO A 822 60.94 122.56 56.84
C PRO A 822 62.17 123.17 57.69
N ASP A 823 63.15 123.82 57.02
CA ASP A 823 64.03 125.01 57.39
C ASP A 823 65.32 124.99 58.31
N ASP A 824 66.09 126.12 58.26
CA ASP A 824 67.56 126.39 58.53
C ASP A 824 67.75 127.83 59.16
N PRO A 825 68.89 128.58 59.19
CA PRO A 825 70.30 128.43 59.71
C PRO A 825 70.70 129.50 60.80
N ILE A 826 72.03 129.79 60.98
CA ILE A 826 72.71 131.10 61.35
C ILE A 826 73.48 131.28 62.71
N GLU A 827 74.64 131.97 62.60
CA GLU A 827 75.47 132.75 63.57
C GLU A 827 76.60 132.16 64.48
N GLU A 828 77.40 133.08 65.05
CA GLU A 828 78.89 133.07 64.94
C GLU A 828 79.72 133.04 66.26
N ASP A 829 81.05 133.02 66.05
CA ASP A 829 82.18 133.38 66.92
C ASP A 829 82.14 133.06 68.45
N SER A 830 82.91 132.03 68.81
CA SER A 830 83.95 132.20 69.85
C SER A 830 85.11 131.29 69.46
N GLU A 831 85.87 131.77 68.48
CA GLU A 831 86.83 130.99 67.71
C GLU A 831 87.98 130.42 68.53
N THR A 832 88.71 129.50 67.91
CA THR A 832 89.85 128.74 68.48
C THR A 832 89.46 127.80 69.63
N ARG A 833 88.87 128.29 70.74
CA ARG A 833 88.65 127.47 71.95
C ARG A 833 87.39 126.61 71.90
N ARG A 834 86.30 127.05 71.23
CA ARG A 834 85.14 126.17 70.95
C ARG A 834 85.39 125.17 69.80
N ARG A 835 86.43 125.32 68.96
CA ARG A 835 86.70 124.36 67.86
C ARG A 835 87.10 122.99 68.41
N GLN A 836 88.11 122.92 69.29
CA GLN A 836 88.60 121.65 69.84
C GLN A 836 87.54 120.87 70.64
N MET A 837 86.67 121.56 71.40
CA MET A 837 85.56 120.90 72.09
C MET A 837 84.50 120.40 71.10
N ARG A 838 84.12 121.21 70.10
CA ARG A 838 83.17 120.78 69.05
C ARG A 838 83.72 119.65 68.19
N GLU A 839 85.02 119.58 67.90
CA GLU A 839 85.63 118.45 67.18
C GLU A 839 85.56 117.14 67.99
N LEU A 840 85.73 117.19 69.31
CA LEU A 840 85.60 116.00 70.17
C LEU A 840 84.14 115.60 70.34
N GLU A 841 83.24 116.56 70.58
CA GLU A 841 81.81 116.29 70.68
C GLU A 841 81.24 115.78 69.34
N GLN A 842 81.65 116.37 68.22
CA GLN A 842 81.25 115.94 66.88
C GLN A 842 81.82 114.56 66.55
N LYS A 843 83.06 114.22 66.92
CA LYS A 843 83.56 112.83 66.81
C LYS A 843 82.71 111.85 67.62
N VAL A 844 82.27 112.21 68.83
CA VAL A 844 81.35 111.37 69.63
C VAL A 844 79.97 111.26 68.98
N ARG A 845 79.41 112.36 68.46
CA ARG A 845 78.14 112.37 67.70
C ARG A 845 78.25 111.55 66.41
N GLU A 846 79.36 111.63 65.69
CA GLU A 846 79.62 110.89 64.45
C GLU A 846 79.84 109.39 64.71
N GLU A 847 80.61 108.98 65.73
CA GLU A 847 80.71 107.57 66.11
C GLU A 847 79.38 107.02 66.63
N MET A 848 78.65 107.79 67.44
CA MET A 848 77.32 107.39 67.88
C MET A 848 76.34 107.29 66.70
N ALA A 849 76.39 108.22 65.74
CA ALA A 849 75.61 108.17 64.50
C ALA A 849 76.00 107.00 63.61
N LYS A 850 77.29 106.65 63.47
CA LYS A 850 77.76 105.44 62.78
C LYS A 850 77.23 104.17 63.45
N VAL A 851 77.22 104.11 64.79
CA VAL A 851 76.68 102.97 65.54
C VAL A 851 75.15 102.86 65.39
N TYR A 852 74.42 103.98 65.40
CA TYR A 852 72.97 103.96 65.16
C TYR A 852 72.63 103.66 63.70
N ALA A 853 73.32 104.25 62.72
CA ALA A 853 73.18 103.91 61.31
C ALA A 853 73.51 102.43 61.06
N GLY A 854 74.59 101.90 61.64
CA GLY A 854 74.92 100.47 61.57
C GLY A 854 73.82 99.57 62.14
N LYS A 855 73.13 100.00 63.21
CA LYS A 855 71.95 99.28 63.76
C LYS A 855 70.72 99.40 62.86
N VAL A 856 70.46 100.59 62.30
CA VAL A 856 69.36 100.83 61.34
C VAL A 856 69.57 100.00 60.08
N ASN A 857 70.74 100.09 59.45
CA ASN A 857 71.13 99.28 58.29
C ASN A 857 70.98 97.77 58.59
N GLN A 858 71.36 97.29 59.78
CA GLN A 858 71.18 95.87 60.15
C GLN A 858 69.70 95.49 60.38
N ILE A 859 68.83 96.44 60.73
CA ILE A 859 67.37 96.22 60.83
C ILE A 859 66.76 96.22 59.42
N GLU A 860 67.14 97.18 58.57
CA GLU A 860 66.73 97.25 57.17
C GLU A 860 67.17 96.01 56.38
N GLU A 861 68.43 95.58 56.52
CA GLU A 861 68.95 94.34 55.92
C GLU A 861 68.14 93.11 56.35
N LYS A 862 67.74 93.03 57.63
CA LYS A 862 66.86 91.96 58.12
C LYS A 862 65.46 92.04 57.51
N PHE A 863 64.88 93.23 57.38
CA PHE A 863 63.57 93.39 56.73
C PHE A 863 63.62 93.10 55.23
N VAL A 864 64.66 93.54 54.52
CA VAL A 864 64.89 93.23 53.10
C VAL A 864 65.09 91.72 52.92
N ALA A 865 65.88 91.06 53.78
CA ALA A 865 66.04 89.61 53.74
C ALA A 865 64.75 88.84 54.03
N GLN A 866 63.90 89.32 54.96
CA GLN A 866 62.58 88.73 55.18
C GLN A 866 61.63 88.98 53.99
N PHE A 867 61.61 90.18 53.44
CA PHE A 867 60.78 90.54 52.29
C PHE A 867 61.16 89.73 51.04
N ASN A 868 62.46 89.54 50.79
CA ASN A 868 62.93 88.69 49.70
C ASN A 868 62.49 87.23 49.89
N ARG A 869 62.59 86.66 51.11
CA ARG A 869 62.06 85.31 51.40
C ARG A 869 60.55 85.20 51.23
N PHE A 870 59.78 86.22 51.62
CA PHE A 870 58.34 86.25 51.37
C PHE A 870 58.03 86.31 49.87
N LYS A 871 58.79 87.10 49.10
CA LYS A 871 58.67 87.18 47.65
C LYS A 871 59.03 85.84 46.97
N GLU A 872 60.15 85.23 47.36
CA GLU A 872 60.58 83.90 46.91
C GLU A 872 59.50 82.86 47.18
N ASN A 873 58.94 82.79 48.40
CA ASN A 873 57.84 81.89 48.73
C ASN A 873 56.57 82.15 47.88
N ILE A 874 56.21 83.43 47.66
CA ILE A 874 55.07 83.81 46.82
C ILE A 874 55.30 83.40 45.36
N ASP A 875 56.52 83.57 44.84
CA ASP A 875 56.86 83.21 43.47
C ASP A 875 56.97 81.67 43.31
N THR A 876 57.43 80.92 44.33
CA THR A 876 57.34 79.45 44.37
C THR A 876 55.89 78.97 44.33
N LEU A 877 55.02 79.51 45.19
CA LEU A 877 53.59 79.15 45.22
C LEU A 877 52.87 79.45 43.90
N LYS A 878 53.29 80.48 43.16
CA LYS A 878 52.78 80.73 41.80
C LYS A 878 53.18 79.63 40.81
N HIS A 879 54.44 79.16 40.85
CA HIS A 879 54.89 78.07 39.98
C HIS A 879 54.14 76.78 40.30
N GLU A 880 54.03 76.42 41.59
CA GLU A 880 53.24 75.26 42.02
C GLU A 880 51.77 75.35 41.55
N LEU A 881 51.15 76.53 41.62
CA LEU A 881 49.79 76.75 41.12
C LEU A 881 49.70 76.58 39.58
N TYR A 882 50.66 77.12 38.83
CA TYR A 882 50.69 76.95 37.37
C TYR A 882 50.90 75.48 36.97
N ASP A 883 51.79 74.76 37.65
CA ASP A 883 52.03 73.33 37.39
C ASP A 883 50.79 72.49 37.71
N ARG A 884 50.06 72.79 38.79
CA ARG A 884 48.78 72.13 39.09
C ARG A 884 47.67 72.47 38.10
N VAL A 885 47.61 73.70 37.60
CA VAL A 885 46.68 74.07 36.52
C VAL A 885 47.04 73.36 35.21
N ALA A 886 48.32 73.15 34.92
CA ALA A 886 48.77 72.35 33.79
C ALA A 886 48.41 70.85 33.94
N GLU A 887 48.67 70.25 35.11
CA GLU A 887 48.29 68.86 35.43
C GLU A 887 46.76 68.65 35.28
N LEU A 888 45.96 69.56 35.83
CA LEU A 888 44.50 69.52 35.70
C LEU A 888 44.04 69.64 34.24
N LYS A 889 44.72 70.44 33.42
CA LYS A 889 44.41 70.58 32.00
C LYS A 889 44.69 69.29 31.22
N VAL A 890 45.80 68.61 31.51
CA VAL A 890 46.13 67.29 30.92
C VAL A 890 45.11 66.24 31.38
N ARG A 891 44.81 66.14 32.68
CA ARG A 891 43.78 65.23 33.23
C ARG A 891 42.42 65.44 32.58
N ASN A 892 42.04 66.69 32.31
CA ASN A 892 40.77 66.98 31.64
C ASN A 892 40.78 66.50 30.18
N GLN A 893 41.91 66.61 29.46
CA GLN A 893 42.05 66.04 28.11
C GLN A 893 42.03 64.50 28.13
N GLU A 894 42.66 63.85 29.12
CA GLU A 894 42.57 62.40 29.32
C GLU A 894 41.11 61.95 29.53
N VAL A 895 40.34 62.69 30.34
CA VAL A 895 38.91 62.44 30.58
C VAL A 895 38.07 62.62 29.32
N GLU A 896 38.30 63.65 28.49
CA GLU A 896 37.58 63.79 27.21
C GLU A 896 37.93 62.67 26.21
N VAL A 897 39.19 62.24 26.14
CA VAL A 897 39.58 61.08 25.31
C VAL A 897 38.89 59.80 25.79
N LEU A 898 38.80 59.58 27.10
CA LEU A 898 38.07 58.44 27.68
C LEU A 898 36.56 58.50 27.41
N LYS A 899 35.93 59.68 27.50
CA LYS A 899 34.52 59.87 27.11
C LYS A 899 34.29 59.48 25.65
N CYS A 900 35.12 59.99 24.73
CA CYS A 900 35.04 59.65 23.31
C CYS A 900 35.21 58.14 23.07
N ALA A 901 36.16 57.49 23.75
CA ALA A 901 36.34 56.04 23.66
C ALA A 901 35.11 55.27 24.15
N ILE A 902 34.55 55.64 25.32
CA ILE A 902 33.35 55.01 25.90
C ILE A 902 32.13 55.15 24.97
N VAL A 903 31.92 56.33 24.38
CA VAL A 903 30.85 56.55 23.40
C VAL A 903 31.07 55.66 22.16
N THR A 904 32.30 55.62 21.63
CA THR A 904 32.63 54.83 20.44
C THR A 904 32.42 53.32 20.67
N GLU A 905 32.80 52.78 21.82
CA GLU A 905 32.54 51.36 22.14
C GLU A 905 31.05 51.08 22.38
N ARG A 906 30.31 52.02 23.01
CA ARG A 906 28.86 51.87 23.19
C ARG A 906 28.12 51.87 21.85
N ASP A 907 28.53 52.71 20.90
CA ASP A 907 27.90 52.80 19.60
C ASP A 907 28.22 51.55 18.75
N LYS A 908 29.47 51.03 18.77
CA LYS A 908 29.81 49.70 18.22
C LYS A 908 28.97 48.57 18.82
N MET A 909 28.72 48.61 20.14
CA MET A 909 27.90 47.61 20.80
C MET A 909 26.42 47.73 20.39
N GLY A 910 25.95 48.94 20.11
CA GLY A 910 24.66 49.19 19.45
C GLY A 910 24.58 48.62 18.04
N GLU A 911 25.60 48.82 17.21
CA GLU A 911 25.71 48.20 15.87
C GLU A 911 25.69 46.67 15.94
N LEU A 912 26.44 46.08 16.88
CA LEU A 912 26.52 44.63 17.07
C LEU A 912 25.18 44.04 17.53
N LEU A 913 24.45 44.73 18.43
CA LEU A 913 23.09 44.35 18.82
C LEU A 913 22.11 44.48 17.64
N ALA A 914 22.16 45.57 16.87
CA ALA A 914 21.33 45.74 15.68
C ALA A 914 21.60 44.68 14.60
N GLN A 915 22.86 44.25 14.43
CA GLN A 915 23.22 43.13 13.58
C GLN A 915 22.65 41.82 14.13
N LYS A 916 22.69 41.58 15.45
CA LYS A 916 22.11 40.36 16.06
C LYS A 916 20.59 40.29 15.94
N ASP A 917 19.89 41.41 16.08
CA ASP A 917 18.46 41.53 15.78
C ASP A 917 18.16 41.21 14.31
N THR A 918 19.02 41.66 13.40
CA THR A 918 18.88 41.42 11.95
C THR A 918 19.18 39.95 11.59
N ASP A 919 20.21 39.36 12.19
CA ASP A 919 20.53 37.93 12.09
C ASP A 919 19.32 37.09 12.54
N ALA A 920 18.76 37.42 13.71
CA ALA A 920 17.62 36.72 14.32
C ALA A 920 16.35 36.82 13.46
N ARG A 921 16.02 37.99 12.93
CA ARG A 921 14.92 38.16 11.96
C ARG A 921 15.14 37.30 10.73
N SER A 922 16.35 37.28 10.17
CA SER A 922 16.69 36.43 9.01
C SER A 922 16.53 34.93 9.29
N LEU A 923 16.71 34.49 10.54
CA LEU A 923 16.50 33.09 10.96
C LEU A 923 15.01 32.78 11.08
N PHE A 924 14.20 33.68 11.65
CA PHE A 924 12.74 33.55 11.65
C PHE A 924 12.15 33.52 10.24
N ASP A 925 12.62 34.36 9.32
CA ASP A 925 12.16 34.38 7.93
C ASP A 925 12.48 33.04 7.22
N LYS A 926 13.71 32.53 7.37
CA LYS A 926 14.12 31.21 6.85
C LYS A 926 13.29 30.06 7.45
N GLN A 927 13.01 30.12 8.75
CA GLN A 927 12.15 29.13 9.43
C GLN A 927 10.71 29.20 8.92
N SER A 928 10.18 30.41 8.69
CA SER A 928 8.86 30.64 8.11
C SER A 928 8.76 30.09 6.68
N GLU A 929 9.77 30.34 5.84
CA GLU A 929 9.86 29.79 4.48
C GLU A 929 9.93 28.26 4.48
N LEU A 930 10.75 27.66 5.36
CA LEU A 930 10.85 26.21 5.51
C LEU A 930 9.53 25.58 5.99
N MET A 931 8.85 26.20 6.95
CA MET A 931 7.50 25.79 7.37
C MET A 931 6.46 25.98 6.26
N GLY A 932 6.63 26.96 5.38
CA GLY A 932 5.85 27.12 4.16
C GLY A 932 6.04 25.97 3.18
N LYS A 933 7.29 25.56 2.93
CA LYS A 933 7.65 24.40 2.10
C LYS A 933 7.04 23.11 2.63
N TYR A 934 7.23 22.78 3.91
CA TYR A 934 6.61 21.59 4.50
C TYR A 934 5.08 21.60 4.47
N LYS A 935 4.43 22.76 4.64
CA LYS A 935 2.97 22.88 4.46
C LYS A 935 2.54 22.62 3.01
N ALA A 936 3.29 23.10 2.03
CA ALA A 936 3.01 22.87 0.61
C ALA A 936 3.23 21.41 0.20
N GLU A 937 4.31 20.78 0.69
CA GLU A 937 4.60 19.36 0.50
C GLU A 937 3.50 18.47 1.13
N LEU A 938 3.10 18.76 2.37
CA LEU A 938 2.02 18.04 3.05
C LEU A 938 0.69 18.17 2.29
N ALA A 939 0.34 19.38 1.82
CA ALA A 939 -0.86 19.60 1.03
C ALA A 939 -0.82 18.89 -0.34
N ASN A 940 0.34 18.79 -0.97
CA ASN A 940 0.51 18.05 -2.22
C ASN A 940 0.49 16.53 -2.00
N GLY A 941 1.04 16.04 -0.89
CA GLY A 941 0.90 14.66 -0.44
C GLY A 941 -0.57 14.28 -0.20
N GLN A 942 -1.32 15.12 0.51
CA GLN A 942 -2.77 14.94 0.72
C GLN A 942 -3.55 14.91 -0.60
N LYS A 943 -3.27 15.81 -1.56
CA LYS A 943 -3.87 15.76 -2.90
C LYS A 943 -3.54 14.46 -3.64
N ARG A 944 -2.31 13.95 -3.51
CA ARG A 944 -1.89 12.70 -4.15
C ARG A 944 -2.55 11.47 -3.52
N VAL A 945 -2.72 11.46 -2.20
CA VAL A 945 -3.51 10.44 -1.49
C VAL A 945 -4.96 10.46 -1.98
N GLN A 946 -5.63 11.62 -1.99
CA GLN A 946 -7.00 11.74 -2.50
C GLN A 946 -7.14 11.32 -3.97
N PHE A 947 -6.12 11.55 -4.81
CA PHE A 947 -6.10 11.06 -6.19
C PHE A 947 -6.10 9.53 -6.23
N LEU A 948 -5.16 8.91 -5.49
CA LEU A 948 -5.04 7.45 -5.41
C LEU A 948 -6.26 6.79 -4.75
N GLU A 949 -6.92 7.46 -3.81
CA GLU A 949 -8.18 6.99 -3.20
C GLU A 949 -9.34 6.95 -4.22
N ARG A 950 -9.44 7.95 -5.10
CA ARG A 950 -10.42 7.94 -6.21
C ARG A 950 -10.10 6.84 -7.22
N GLU A 951 -8.84 6.74 -7.66
CA GLU A 951 -8.41 5.70 -8.60
C GLU A 951 -8.66 4.30 -8.02
N LEU A 952 -8.34 4.07 -6.74
CA LEU A 952 -8.65 2.82 -6.03
C LEU A 952 -10.15 2.53 -5.99
N GLN A 953 -10.99 3.56 -5.80
CA GLN A 953 -12.44 3.42 -5.79
C GLN A 953 -13.01 3.10 -7.18
N GLU A 954 -12.54 3.77 -8.24
CA GLU A 954 -12.88 3.48 -9.63
C GLU A 954 -12.48 2.04 -10.01
N LYS A 955 -11.30 1.55 -9.58
CA LYS A 955 -10.90 0.15 -9.79
C LYS A 955 -11.77 -0.84 -9.00
N ARG A 956 -12.23 -0.50 -7.79
CA ARG A 956 -13.18 -1.33 -7.03
C ARG A 956 -14.55 -1.42 -7.71
N GLU A 957 -15.05 -0.31 -8.24
CA GLU A 957 -16.32 -0.24 -8.95
C GLU A 957 -16.26 -0.99 -10.29
N LEU A 958 -15.13 -0.89 -11.02
CA LEU A 958 -14.87 -1.71 -12.20
C LEU A 958 -14.90 -3.21 -11.85
N VAL A 959 -14.12 -3.66 -10.86
CA VAL A 959 -14.09 -5.07 -10.43
C VAL A 959 -15.46 -5.55 -9.90
N ALA A 960 -16.26 -4.67 -9.29
CA ALA A 960 -17.63 -5.00 -8.91
C ALA A 960 -18.54 -5.19 -10.14
N SER A 961 -18.40 -4.36 -11.17
CA SER A 961 -19.15 -4.50 -12.43
C SER A 961 -18.74 -5.77 -13.21
N GLU A 962 -17.44 -6.10 -13.24
CA GLU A 962 -16.91 -7.33 -13.85
C GLU A 962 -17.42 -8.57 -13.14
N ARG A 963 -17.43 -8.58 -11.80
CA ARG A 963 -18.04 -9.65 -10.99
C ARG A 963 -19.52 -9.83 -11.29
N GLN A 964 -20.30 -8.74 -11.37
CA GLN A 964 -21.72 -8.82 -11.70
C GLN A 964 -21.96 -9.31 -13.15
N SER A 965 -21.06 -8.96 -14.09
CA SER A 965 -21.10 -9.47 -15.46
C SER A 965 -20.80 -10.97 -15.50
N MET A 966 -19.76 -11.41 -14.80
CA MET A 966 -19.38 -12.82 -14.67
C MET A 966 -20.46 -13.65 -13.95
N GLU A 967 -21.11 -13.10 -12.93
CA GLU A 967 -22.24 -13.73 -12.23
C GLU A 967 -23.43 -13.97 -13.16
N LYS A 968 -23.78 -12.98 -14.00
CA LYS A 968 -24.80 -13.13 -15.05
C LYS A 968 -24.42 -14.20 -16.08
N LEU A 969 -23.17 -14.23 -16.51
CA LEU A 969 -22.67 -15.24 -17.45
C LEU A 969 -22.68 -16.65 -16.85
N ILE A 970 -22.28 -16.81 -15.58
CA ILE A 970 -22.37 -18.08 -14.85
C ILE A 970 -23.83 -18.52 -14.70
N ALA A 971 -24.75 -17.61 -14.39
CA ALA A 971 -26.18 -17.89 -14.33
C ALA A 971 -26.74 -18.34 -15.68
N GLN A 972 -26.37 -17.67 -16.78
CA GLN A 972 -26.75 -18.07 -18.14
C GLN A 972 -26.22 -19.47 -18.50
N ILE A 973 -24.92 -19.72 -18.33
CA ILE A 973 -24.31 -21.03 -18.59
C ILE A 973 -24.95 -22.12 -17.73
N THR A 974 -25.35 -21.81 -16.49
CA THR A 974 -26.05 -22.75 -15.60
C THR A 974 -27.46 -23.05 -16.08
N ALA A 975 -28.19 -22.05 -16.60
CA ALA A 975 -29.50 -22.22 -17.21
C ALA A 975 -29.42 -23.03 -18.52
N GLU A 976 -28.48 -22.72 -19.42
CA GLU A 976 -28.21 -23.48 -20.64
C GLU A 976 -27.87 -24.94 -20.32
N ARG A 977 -26.95 -25.19 -19.38
CA ARG A 977 -26.64 -26.54 -18.86
C ARG A 977 -27.82 -27.23 -18.18
N LYS A 978 -28.87 -26.52 -17.78
CA LYS A 978 -30.12 -27.12 -17.30
C LYS A 978 -30.99 -27.53 -18.50
N MET A 979 -31.24 -26.60 -19.43
CA MET A 979 -32.01 -26.84 -20.67
C MET A 979 -31.45 -28.01 -21.50
N PHE A 980 -30.11 -28.14 -21.61
CA PHE A 980 -29.48 -29.26 -22.30
C PHE A 980 -29.75 -30.61 -21.61
N ARG A 981 -29.67 -30.69 -20.27
CA ARG A 981 -30.00 -31.92 -19.53
C ARG A 981 -31.49 -32.26 -19.59
N GLU A 982 -32.36 -31.24 -19.63
CA GLU A 982 -33.81 -31.45 -19.80
C GLU A 982 -34.11 -31.97 -21.22
N ARG A 983 -33.46 -31.45 -22.28
CA ARG A 983 -33.55 -32.00 -23.65
C ARG A 983 -32.92 -33.40 -23.78
N GLU A 984 -31.81 -33.66 -23.09
CA GLU A 984 -31.18 -34.99 -23.03
C GLU A 984 -32.11 -36.00 -22.35
N GLN A 985 -32.81 -35.59 -21.28
CA GLN A 985 -33.82 -36.42 -20.62
C GLN A 985 -35.04 -36.65 -21.53
N GLU A 986 -35.59 -35.62 -22.18
CA GLU A 986 -36.65 -35.77 -23.20
C GLU A 986 -36.27 -36.82 -24.26
N MET A 987 -35.05 -36.75 -24.79
CA MET A 987 -34.58 -37.69 -25.81
C MET A 987 -34.39 -39.10 -25.27
N ASN A 988 -33.82 -39.26 -24.08
CA ASN A 988 -33.68 -40.56 -23.43
C ASN A 988 -35.02 -41.21 -23.10
N ASP A 989 -36.03 -40.43 -22.71
CA ASP A 989 -37.37 -40.95 -22.42
C ASP A 989 -38.12 -41.32 -23.72
N ARG A 990 -37.95 -40.56 -24.81
CA ARG A 990 -38.40 -40.95 -26.16
C ARG A 990 -37.73 -42.23 -26.67
N PHE A 991 -36.42 -42.41 -26.43
CA PHE A 991 -35.73 -43.64 -26.80
C PHE A 991 -36.32 -44.87 -26.08
N LYS A 992 -36.59 -44.77 -24.78
CA LYS A 992 -37.26 -45.84 -24.00
C LYS A 992 -38.66 -46.15 -24.53
N GLU A 993 -39.40 -45.13 -24.96
CA GLU A 993 -40.73 -45.30 -25.56
C GLU A 993 -40.65 -46.07 -26.89
N VAL A 994 -39.73 -45.69 -27.78
CA VAL A 994 -39.48 -46.39 -29.05
C VAL A 994 -38.96 -47.82 -28.83
N GLU A 995 -38.06 -48.05 -27.85
CA GLU A 995 -37.63 -49.40 -27.46
C GLU A 995 -38.80 -50.26 -26.96
N LEU A 996 -39.71 -49.68 -26.18
CA LEU A 996 -40.91 -50.34 -25.67
C LEU A 996 -41.89 -50.69 -26.80
N GLU A 997 -42.06 -49.81 -27.79
CA GLU A 997 -42.89 -50.08 -28.98
C GLU A 997 -42.26 -51.13 -29.90
N TYR A 998 -40.96 -51.03 -30.17
CA TYR A 998 -40.21 -52.02 -30.94
C TYR A 998 -40.32 -53.41 -30.28
N ARG A 999 -40.20 -53.49 -28.95
CA ARG A 999 -40.36 -54.72 -28.18
C ARG A 999 -41.77 -55.31 -28.32
N LYS A 1000 -42.83 -54.50 -28.15
CA LYS A 1000 -44.23 -54.94 -28.37
C LYS A 1000 -44.44 -55.47 -29.80
N SER A 1001 -43.81 -54.83 -30.80
CA SER A 1001 -43.87 -55.25 -32.20
C SER A 1001 -43.14 -56.60 -32.43
N LEU A 1002 -41.96 -56.77 -31.84
CA LEU A 1002 -41.18 -58.01 -31.88
C LEU A 1002 -41.92 -59.17 -31.18
N ASP A 1003 -42.54 -58.91 -30.02
CA ASP A 1003 -43.37 -59.88 -29.30
C ASP A 1003 -44.58 -60.30 -30.17
N LEU A 1004 -45.30 -59.35 -30.78
CA LEU A 1004 -46.43 -59.63 -31.68
C LEU A 1004 -46.02 -60.40 -32.96
N VAL A 1005 -44.85 -60.09 -33.54
CA VAL A 1005 -44.29 -60.87 -34.66
C VAL A 1005 -43.91 -62.28 -34.21
N THR A 1006 -43.38 -62.42 -32.99
CA THR A 1006 -43.05 -63.72 -32.39
C THR A 1006 -44.29 -64.57 -32.15
N GLU A 1007 -45.38 -63.99 -31.62
CA GLU A 1007 -46.67 -64.68 -31.48
C GLU A 1007 -47.24 -65.12 -32.84
N LYS A 1008 -47.23 -64.24 -33.85
CA LYS A 1008 -47.65 -64.56 -35.22
C LYS A 1008 -46.83 -65.71 -35.81
N TYR A 1009 -45.50 -65.68 -35.63
CA TYR A 1009 -44.62 -66.76 -36.06
C TYR A 1009 -44.90 -68.08 -35.33
N GLN A 1010 -45.11 -68.06 -34.01
CA GLN A 1010 -45.48 -69.25 -33.24
C GLN A 1010 -46.83 -69.83 -33.68
N SER A 1011 -47.83 -68.97 -33.95
CA SER A 1011 -49.14 -69.36 -34.46
C SER A 1011 -49.06 -69.97 -35.86
N ALA A 1012 -48.29 -69.35 -36.76
CA ALA A 1012 -48.01 -69.88 -38.10
C ALA A 1012 -47.27 -71.23 -38.03
N LYS A 1013 -46.25 -71.34 -37.17
CA LYS A 1013 -45.50 -72.59 -36.93
C LYS A 1013 -46.38 -73.71 -36.39
N LYS A 1014 -47.28 -73.42 -35.43
CA LYS A 1014 -48.28 -74.36 -34.92
C LYS A 1014 -49.26 -74.81 -36.01
N THR A 1015 -49.68 -73.88 -36.87
CA THR A 1015 -50.56 -74.15 -38.01
C THR A 1015 -49.87 -75.02 -39.07
N ALA A 1016 -48.61 -74.73 -39.40
CA ALA A 1016 -47.81 -75.54 -40.32
C ALA A 1016 -47.54 -76.95 -39.77
N LEU A 1017 -47.29 -77.10 -38.45
CA LEU A 1017 -47.18 -78.41 -37.80
C LEU A 1017 -48.50 -79.20 -37.85
N ASN A 1018 -49.64 -78.55 -37.67
CA ASN A 1018 -50.96 -79.19 -37.83
C ASN A 1018 -51.19 -79.66 -39.28
N TYR A 1019 -50.86 -78.84 -40.29
CA TYR A 1019 -50.95 -79.23 -41.70
C TYR A 1019 -49.99 -80.36 -42.06
N LYS A 1020 -48.75 -80.32 -41.56
CA LYS A 1020 -47.79 -81.42 -41.71
C LYS A 1020 -48.37 -82.71 -41.14
N LYS A 1021 -48.85 -82.69 -39.89
CA LYS A 1021 -49.45 -83.88 -39.26
C LYS A 1021 -50.66 -84.38 -40.06
N TYR A 1022 -51.54 -83.49 -40.52
CA TYR A 1022 -52.71 -83.88 -41.33
C TYR A 1022 -52.30 -84.50 -42.68
N ALA A 1023 -51.20 -84.04 -43.29
CA ALA A 1023 -50.63 -84.67 -44.48
C ALA A 1023 -50.06 -86.06 -44.17
N GLU A 1024 -49.31 -86.22 -43.06
CA GLU A 1024 -48.78 -87.51 -42.60
C GLU A 1024 -49.89 -88.51 -42.24
N ASP A 1025 -50.93 -88.08 -41.53
CA ASP A 1025 -52.11 -88.89 -41.18
C ASP A 1025 -52.88 -89.31 -42.46
N LYS A 1026 -53.00 -88.41 -43.45
CA LYS A 1026 -53.63 -88.70 -44.76
C LYS A 1026 -52.77 -89.62 -45.62
N GLU A 1027 -51.46 -89.46 -45.62
CA GLU A 1027 -50.52 -90.36 -46.31
C GLU A 1027 -50.61 -91.77 -45.73
N GLN A 1028 -50.57 -91.91 -44.39
CA GLN A 1028 -50.80 -93.19 -43.72
C GLN A 1028 -52.16 -93.82 -44.06
N HIS A 1029 -53.22 -93.02 -44.21
CA HIS A 1029 -54.51 -93.51 -44.69
C HIS A 1029 -54.43 -94.02 -46.14
N MET A 1030 -53.76 -93.28 -47.03
CA MET A 1030 -53.57 -93.70 -48.43
C MET A 1030 -52.73 -94.97 -48.56
N LEU A 1031 -51.68 -95.15 -47.75
CA LEU A 1031 -50.93 -96.41 -47.71
C LEU A 1031 -51.81 -97.57 -47.23
N LYS A 1032 -52.59 -97.39 -46.16
CA LYS A 1032 -53.50 -98.43 -45.64
C LYS A 1032 -54.55 -98.85 -46.67
N GLU A 1033 -55.14 -97.90 -47.40
CA GLU A 1033 -56.06 -98.22 -48.49
C GLU A 1033 -55.34 -98.85 -49.70
N TYR A 1034 -54.11 -98.45 -50.02
CA TYR A 1034 -53.31 -99.10 -51.07
C TYR A 1034 -53.00 -100.57 -50.73
N ASP A 1035 -52.53 -100.86 -49.51
CA ASP A 1035 -52.27 -102.23 -49.08
C ASP A 1035 -53.57 -103.05 -48.99
N ARG A 1036 -54.68 -102.48 -48.51
CA ARG A 1036 -56.01 -103.11 -48.54
C ARG A 1036 -56.48 -103.45 -49.97
N ILE A 1037 -56.26 -102.56 -50.94
CA ILE A 1037 -56.57 -102.79 -52.36
C ILE A 1037 -55.67 -103.89 -52.92
N LYS A 1038 -54.37 -103.85 -52.62
CA LYS A 1038 -53.36 -104.85 -53.02
C LYS A 1038 -53.63 -106.23 -52.44
N GLU A 1039 -54.03 -106.33 -51.18
CA GLU A 1039 -54.54 -107.56 -50.56
C GLU A 1039 -55.83 -108.05 -51.25
N GLY A 1040 -56.77 -107.15 -51.54
CA GLY A 1040 -57.99 -107.47 -52.31
C GLY A 1040 -57.67 -108.04 -53.69
N TYR A 1041 -56.74 -107.44 -54.42
CA TYR A 1041 -56.23 -107.94 -55.71
C TYR A 1041 -55.52 -109.29 -55.56
N ASN A 1042 -54.67 -109.47 -54.54
CA ASN A 1042 -53.99 -110.74 -54.29
C ASN A 1042 -54.97 -111.88 -53.96
N VAL A 1043 -55.99 -111.61 -53.15
CA VAL A 1043 -57.07 -112.56 -52.84
C VAL A 1043 -57.94 -112.86 -54.06
N ALA A 1044 -58.20 -111.87 -54.93
CA ALA A 1044 -58.88 -112.10 -56.20
C ALA A 1044 -58.03 -112.94 -57.17
N LEU A 1045 -56.73 -112.65 -57.26
CA LEU A 1045 -55.78 -113.40 -58.08
C LEU A 1045 -55.64 -114.84 -57.61
N GLN A 1046 -55.51 -115.08 -56.30
CA GLN A 1046 -55.55 -116.42 -55.71
C GLN A 1046 -56.86 -117.14 -56.03
N LYS A 1047 -58.02 -116.49 -55.91
CA LYS A 1047 -59.32 -117.10 -56.29
C LYS A 1047 -59.39 -117.46 -57.78
N VAL A 1048 -58.78 -116.68 -58.66
CA VAL A 1048 -58.67 -117.00 -60.10
C VAL A 1048 -57.68 -118.15 -60.34
N GLN A 1049 -56.52 -118.16 -59.68
CA GLN A 1049 -55.53 -119.23 -59.75
C GLN A 1049 -56.10 -120.56 -59.23
N THR A 1050 -56.79 -120.55 -58.09
CA THR A 1050 -57.47 -121.74 -57.54
C THR A 1050 -58.55 -122.24 -58.49
N ARG A 1051 -59.43 -121.39 -59.02
CA ARG A 1051 -60.43 -121.79 -60.04
C ARG A 1051 -59.80 -122.33 -61.32
N MET A 1052 -58.69 -121.75 -61.77
CA MET A 1052 -57.95 -122.24 -62.93
C MET A 1052 -57.31 -123.60 -62.63
N LYS A 1053 -56.78 -123.79 -61.43
CA LYS A 1053 -56.24 -125.08 -60.96
C LYS A 1053 -57.34 -126.13 -60.85
N GLU A 1054 -58.46 -125.84 -60.21
CA GLU A 1054 -59.66 -126.70 -60.14
C GLU A 1054 -60.16 -127.10 -61.53
N ALA A 1055 -60.18 -126.16 -62.48
CA ALA A 1055 -60.57 -126.42 -63.87
C ALA A 1055 -59.52 -127.22 -64.67
N LEU A 1056 -58.23 -127.11 -64.34
CA LEU A 1056 -57.16 -127.94 -64.92
C LEU A 1056 -57.18 -129.34 -64.32
N GLU A 1057 -57.27 -129.49 -63.00
CA GLU A 1057 -57.39 -130.77 -62.29
C GLU A 1057 -58.66 -131.51 -62.70
N GLY A 1058 -59.79 -130.82 -62.87
CA GLY A 1058 -61.02 -131.39 -63.43
C GLY A 1058 -60.90 -131.82 -64.89
N LYS A 1059 -60.13 -131.09 -65.71
CA LYS A 1059 -59.82 -131.51 -67.10
C LYS A 1059 -58.85 -132.69 -67.12
N GLU A 1060 -57.82 -132.69 -66.29
CA GLU A 1060 -56.90 -133.82 -66.14
C GLU A 1060 -57.64 -135.06 -65.68
N GLN A 1061 -58.49 -134.97 -64.65
CA GLN A 1061 -59.27 -136.11 -64.20
C GLN A 1061 -60.21 -136.61 -65.32
N SER A 1062 -60.93 -135.72 -66.02
CA SER A 1062 -61.75 -136.11 -67.17
C SER A 1062 -60.93 -136.75 -68.32
N MET A 1063 -59.66 -136.36 -68.50
CA MET A 1063 -58.76 -136.98 -69.46
C MET A 1063 -58.23 -138.33 -68.96
N ARG A 1064 -57.90 -138.47 -67.66
CA ARG A 1064 -57.52 -139.75 -67.03
C ARG A 1064 -58.68 -140.75 -67.10
N ASP A 1065 -59.91 -140.32 -66.80
CA ASP A 1065 -61.12 -141.13 -66.89
C ASP A 1065 -61.39 -141.59 -68.33
N ARG A 1066 -61.11 -140.73 -69.33
CA ARG A 1066 -61.15 -141.09 -70.75
C ARG A 1066 -60.05 -142.07 -71.16
N ILE A 1067 -58.82 -141.89 -70.65
CA ILE A 1067 -57.70 -142.80 -70.92
C ILE A 1067 -57.98 -144.16 -70.29
N ALA A 1068 -58.34 -144.22 -69.00
CA ALA A 1068 -58.70 -145.45 -68.31
C ALA A 1068 -59.89 -146.18 -68.99
N LYS A 1069 -60.86 -145.44 -69.54
CA LYS A 1069 -61.95 -146.02 -70.34
C LYS A 1069 -61.47 -146.57 -71.68
N LEU A 1070 -60.57 -145.87 -72.39
CA LEU A 1070 -59.95 -146.36 -73.62
C LEU A 1070 -59.07 -147.59 -73.34
N GLU A 1071 -58.32 -147.59 -72.24
CA GLU A 1071 -57.51 -148.72 -71.76
C GLU A 1071 -58.40 -149.92 -71.46
N ALA A 1072 -59.52 -149.75 -70.76
CA ALA A 1072 -60.50 -150.81 -70.55
C ALA A 1072 -61.11 -151.33 -71.87
N ASP A 1073 -61.45 -150.43 -72.82
CA ASP A 1073 -61.93 -150.80 -74.15
C ASP A 1073 -60.84 -151.55 -74.97
N TYR A 1074 -59.55 -151.28 -74.75
CA TYR A 1074 -58.43 -151.97 -75.38
C TYR A 1074 -58.09 -153.31 -74.72
N GLU A 1075 -58.11 -153.38 -73.38
CA GLU A 1075 -57.94 -154.62 -72.61
C GLU A 1075 -59.04 -155.63 -72.97
N THR A 1076 -60.29 -155.17 -73.09
CA THR A 1076 -61.42 -155.97 -73.56
C THR A 1076 -61.20 -156.52 -74.99
N LYS A 1077 -60.65 -155.70 -75.89
CA LYS A 1077 -60.28 -156.14 -77.26
C LYS A 1077 -59.11 -157.12 -77.26
N LEU A 1078 -58.12 -156.95 -76.39
CA LEU A 1078 -56.97 -157.86 -76.25
C LEU A 1078 -57.40 -159.22 -75.69
N GLN A 1079 -58.33 -159.27 -74.75
CA GLN A 1079 -58.95 -160.52 -74.28
C GLN A 1079 -59.72 -161.23 -75.39
N LEU A 1080 -60.48 -160.48 -76.21
CA LEU A 1080 -61.16 -160.98 -77.42
C LEU A 1080 -60.22 -161.53 -78.51
N ILE A 1081 -58.97 -161.06 -78.56
CA ILE A 1081 -57.91 -161.60 -79.43
C ILE A 1081 -57.29 -162.85 -78.80
N ARG A 1082 -57.00 -162.84 -77.49
CA ARG A 1082 -56.45 -164.01 -76.76
C ARG A 1082 -57.39 -165.21 -76.74
N GLN A 1083 -58.71 -165.01 -76.83
CA GLN A 1083 -59.70 -166.10 -76.97
C GLN A 1083 -59.83 -166.66 -78.41
N LYS A 1084 -58.99 -166.22 -79.35
CA LYS A 1084 -58.96 -166.70 -80.75
C LYS A 1084 -57.59 -167.29 -81.15
N SER A 1085 -56.79 -167.66 -80.15
CA SER A 1085 -55.55 -168.43 -80.27
C SER A 1085 -55.59 -169.64 -79.32
#